data_AF-A0A2V4CX42-F1
#
_entry.id   AF-A0A2V4CX42-F1
#
_cell.length_a   1.000
_cell.length_b   1.000
_cell.length_c   1.000
_cell.angle_alpha   90.00
_cell.angle_beta   90.00
_cell.angle_gamma   90.00
#
_symmetry.space_group_name_H-M   'P 1'
#
loop_
_entity.id
_entity.type
_entity.pdbx_description
1 polymer ?
#
loop_
_entity_poly.entity_id
_entity_poly.type
_entity_poly.pdbx_seq_one_letter_code
_entity_poly.pdbx_strand_id
1 'polypeptide(L)'
;EINFEEFTNLLNWISKGIIKENFILPYAEKDLVKFENGKRSLELLGCEHEMAIEKVIIKKENAKALLFNLGIAYSDEVFRHKISKLNRFSKKSVLEIINDLCKFKIKNKAGTFIGARMGRPEKAKLRKLVGSPHTLFPVGVEGGRLKSVFEAVEKGSSKENFPLYECSSCKNSTIYPKCEKCGEFCKRKFYSYKLDQFSNSEDVDNEKFLPFKNQRIDIKHFFEVAKKKLGFRIDDLPLVVKGLKKTSSKGHDCENLAKGLLRAKYNLNVNKDGTVRYDISEMPLTHFKPKEIGTSVEKLKELGYEKDINNSPLENDNQILEIFPHDVVLPACKNSPDEMADEVLLNITNFVDHELEKLYDKESFFKFKNKKELAGTLIGCMAPHNCAAVVGRVIGFANIQALLASPYMHAAMRRDCDGDEACIILLMDLLLNFSKKFLPAHRGGTQDAPLVLNTRMRAGEVDDMVFDLDISKKIPLELFKAAEEEKSPYEIKMDLVKDRLGGKHEFDGIHFSYDTSDINLGPSCSSYKTLPTMKDKLKNQMILCKKIRAVDTTDVARLVIERHLIRDIKGNFRKFSMQVFRCTSCNSKYRRPPLVGKCTNCGGNLMFTISKGSILKYLEAALELAIKYNVSSYLLECLEIVKKDIESVFGREKEKQENLAKWF
;
A
#
# COMPACT_ATOMS: atom_id res chain seq x y z
N GLU A 1 -29.95 14.77 15.07
CA GLU A 1 -30.11 13.34 14.73
C GLU A 1 -31.53 12.84 14.79
N ILE A 2 -32.39 13.42 15.63
CA ILE A 2 -33.83 13.11 15.65
C ILE A 2 -34.66 14.35 15.29
N ASN A 3 -35.82 14.13 14.67
CA ASN A 3 -36.79 15.17 14.38
C ASN A 3 -37.74 15.41 15.57
N PHE A 4 -38.65 16.39 15.45
CA PHE A 4 -39.58 16.76 16.53
C PHE A 4 -40.57 15.65 16.90
N GLU A 5 -41.03 14.87 15.92
CA GLU A 5 -41.97 13.77 16.14
C GLU A 5 -41.30 12.61 16.90
N GLU A 6 -40.10 12.22 16.46
CA GLU A 6 -39.23 11.25 17.12
C GLU A 6 -38.92 11.67 18.56
N PHE A 7 -38.60 12.95 18.77
CA PHE A 7 -38.38 13.51 20.11
C PHE A 7 -39.62 13.43 20.99
N THR A 8 -40.80 13.73 20.47
CA THR A 8 -42.07 13.65 21.23
C THR A 8 -42.40 12.20 21.60
N ASN A 9 -42.19 11.27 20.67
CA ASN A 9 -42.36 9.84 20.92
C ASN A 9 -41.40 9.32 22.00
N LEU A 10 -40.13 9.77 21.95
CA LEU A 10 -39.14 9.48 22.97
C LEU A 10 -39.56 10.02 24.35
N LEU A 11 -40.02 11.27 24.43
CA LEU A 11 -40.49 11.88 25.67
C LEU A 11 -41.70 11.13 26.27
N ASN A 12 -42.66 10.74 25.43
CA ASN A 12 -43.79 9.93 25.87
C ASN A 12 -43.34 8.58 26.45
N TRP A 13 -42.35 7.94 25.82
CA TRP A 13 -41.79 6.70 26.35
C TRP A 13 -41.04 6.92 27.67
N ILE A 14 -40.20 7.96 27.74
CA ILE A 14 -39.47 8.37 28.96
C ILE A 14 -40.45 8.60 30.11
N SER A 15 -41.60 9.26 29.86
CA SER A 15 -42.63 9.55 30.88
C SER A 15 -43.15 8.30 31.62
N LYS A 16 -43.06 7.13 31.00
CA LYS A 16 -43.52 5.85 31.55
C LYS A 16 -42.40 5.06 32.23
N GLY A 17 -41.17 5.57 32.19
CA GLY A 17 -40.05 4.97 32.88
C GLY A 17 -40.21 4.97 34.39
N ILE A 18 -39.42 4.13 35.06
CA ILE A 18 -39.32 4.05 36.52
C ILE A 18 -37.85 4.21 36.87
N ILE A 19 -37.55 5.16 37.76
CA ILE A 19 -36.21 5.35 38.29
C ILE A 19 -36.09 4.52 39.57
N LYS A 20 -35.15 3.57 39.58
CA LYS A 20 -34.71 2.85 40.78
C LYS A 20 -33.20 3.11 40.97
N GLU A 21 -32.37 2.07 40.97
CA GLU A 21 -30.92 2.20 40.83
C GLU A 21 -30.49 2.58 39.42
N ASN A 22 -31.19 2.02 38.43
CA ASN A 22 -31.09 2.33 37.01
C ASN A 22 -32.41 2.91 36.51
N PHE A 23 -32.38 3.54 35.33
CA PHE A 23 -33.60 4.04 34.70
C PHE A 23 -34.19 2.95 33.79
N ILE A 24 -35.40 2.51 34.12
CA ILE A 24 -36.06 1.36 33.49
C ILE A 24 -37.21 1.87 32.64
N LEU A 25 -37.17 1.58 31.34
CA LEU A 25 -38.23 1.91 30.40
C LEU A 25 -39.03 0.63 30.04
N PRO A 26 -40.38 0.69 30.03
CA PRO A 26 -41.21 -0.45 29.66
C PRO A 26 -41.08 -0.76 28.17
N TYR A 27 -40.91 -2.02 27.81
CA TYR A 27 -40.78 -2.49 26.42
C TYR A 27 -41.34 -3.93 26.26
N ALA A 28 -42.54 -4.15 26.78
CA ALA A 28 -43.23 -5.45 26.71
C ALA A 28 -43.83 -5.71 25.32
N GLU A 29 -44.12 -6.98 24.98
CA GLU A 29 -44.63 -7.37 23.66
C GLU A 29 -45.87 -6.55 23.22
N LYS A 30 -46.75 -6.24 24.18
CA LYS A 30 -47.98 -5.45 23.95
C LYS A 30 -47.71 -3.98 23.62
N ASP A 31 -46.54 -3.47 23.99
CA ASP A 31 -46.14 -2.07 23.87
C ASP A 31 -45.06 -1.83 22.81
N LEU A 32 -44.58 -2.88 22.13
CA LEU A 32 -43.53 -2.80 21.11
C LEU A 32 -43.88 -1.79 20.01
N VAL A 33 -45.04 -1.95 19.39
CA VAL A 33 -45.53 -1.06 18.32
C VAL A 33 -45.66 0.39 18.80
N LYS A 34 -45.95 0.59 20.10
CA LYS A 34 -46.16 1.92 20.68
C LYS A 34 -44.86 2.66 20.98
N PHE A 35 -43.80 1.94 21.35
CA PHE A 35 -42.53 2.52 21.76
C PHE A 35 -41.38 2.26 20.79
N GLU A 36 -41.60 1.56 19.68
CA GLU A 36 -40.59 1.31 18.65
C GLU A 36 -39.91 2.60 18.18
N ASN A 37 -40.70 3.64 17.88
CA ASN A 37 -40.15 4.95 17.48
C ASN A 37 -39.36 5.63 18.61
N GLY A 38 -39.80 5.47 19.87
CA GLY A 38 -39.07 5.95 21.04
C GLY A 38 -37.74 5.22 21.25
N LYS A 39 -37.75 3.89 21.10
CA LYS A 39 -36.56 3.03 21.14
C LYS A 39 -35.58 3.40 20.05
N ARG A 40 -36.07 3.58 18.82
CA ARG A 40 -35.24 4.01 17.69
C ARG A 40 -34.62 5.38 17.95
N SER A 41 -35.38 6.32 18.47
CA SER A 41 -34.89 7.65 18.83
C SER A 41 -33.77 7.58 19.88
N LEU A 42 -33.90 6.71 20.89
CA LEU A 42 -32.87 6.49 21.90
C LEU A 42 -31.57 5.91 21.31
N GLU A 43 -31.69 4.98 20.35
CA GLU A 43 -30.55 4.47 19.58
C GLU A 43 -29.90 5.55 18.72
N LEU A 44 -30.71 6.38 18.05
CA LEU A 44 -30.21 7.46 17.20
C LEU A 44 -29.42 8.49 18.02
N LEU A 45 -29.85 8.79 19.25
CA LEU A 45 -29.12 9.66 20.17
C LEU A 45 -27.79 9.07 20.69
N GLY A 46 -27.50 7.79 20.42
CA GLY A 46 -26.30 7.12 20.93
C GLY A 46 -26.31 6.93 22.44
N CYS A 47 -27.48 6.87 23.07
CA CYS A 47 -27.61 6.59 24.49
C CYS A 47 -27.38 5.10 24.74
N GLU A 48 -26.30 4.73 25.45
CA GLU A 48 -26.01 3.33 25.76
C GLU A 48 -27.02 2.77 26.77
N HIS A 49 -27.65 1.65 26.39
CA HIS A 49 -28.70 0.98 27.15
C HIS A 49 -28.68 -0.53 26.92
N GLU A 50 -29.19 -1.29 27.88
CA GLU A 50 -29.26 -2.75 27.85
C GLU A 50 -30.70 -3.22 27.66
N MET A 51 -30.88 -4.33 26.93
CA MET A 51 -32.17 -4.99 26.76
C MET A 51 -32.32 -6.08 27.82
N ALA A 52 -33.36 -6.01 28.64
CA ALA A 52 -33.80 -7.09 29.52
C ALA A 52 -35.19 -7.57 29.09
N ILE A 53 -35.69 -8.66 29.67
CA ILE A 53 -37.02 -9.21 29.36
C ILE A 53 -38.07 -8.10 29.53
N GLU A 54 -38.71 -7.74 28.41
CA GLU A 54 -39.75 -6.70 28.31
C GLU A 54 -39.36 -5.28 28.77
N LYS A 55 -38.07 -4.98 28.91
CA LYS A 55 -37.59 -3.72 29.49
C LYS A 55 -36.29 -3.24 28.85
N VAL A 56 -36.13 -1.92 28.80
CA VAL A 56 -34.88 -1.24 28.44
C VAL A 56 -34.28 -0.63 29.70
N ILE A 57 -33.02 -0.94 29.98
CA ILE A 57 -32.31 -0.48 31.17
C ILE A 57 -31.22 0.52 30.76
N ILE A 58 -31.32 1.74 31.27
CA ILE A 58 -30.29 2.77 31.11
C ILE A 58 -29.53 2.87 32.44
N LYS A 59 -28.21 2.63 32.39
CA LYS A 59 -27.34 2.74 33.57
C LYS A 59 -27.44 4.15 34.17
N LYS A 60 -27.31 4.23 35.49
CA LYS A 60 -27.47 5.46 36.28
C LYS A 60 -26.75 6.68 35.70
N GLU A 61 -25.51 6.54 35.24
CA GLU A 61 -24.71 7.66 34.71
C GLU A 61 -25.30 8.22 33.39
N ASN A 62 -25.58 7.34 32.44
CA ASN A 62 -26.21 7.70 31.16
C ASN A 62 -27.62 8.25 31.36
N ALA A 63 -28.38 7.68 32.29
CA ALA A 63 -29.72 8.13 32.61
C ALA A 63 -29.71 9.53 33.26
N LYS A 64 -28.75 9.82 34.15
CA LYS A 64 -28.54 11.17 34.69
C LYS A 64 -28.23 12.16 33.57
N ALA A 65 -27.32 11.83 32.65
CA ALA A 65 -27.00 12.72 31.53
C ALA A 65 -28.22 12.99 30.64
N LEU A 66 -28.99 11.95 30.30
CA LEU A 66 -30.20 12.06 29.49
C LEU A 66 -31.26 12.96 30.15
N LEU A 67 -31.61 12.68 31.41
CA LEU A 67 -32.63 13.44 32.14
C LEU A 67 -32.19 14.87 32.45
N PHE A 68 -30.90 15.08 32.72
CA PHE A 68 -30.34 16.40 32.98
C PHE A 68 -30.52 17.33 31.77
N ASN A 69 -30.28 16.83 30.55
CA ASN A 69 -30.51 17.60 29.32
C ASN A 69 -32.00 17.98 29.15
N LEU A 70 -32.92 17.26 29.77
CA LEU A 70 -34.36 17.55 29.76
C LEU A 70 -34.80 18.46 30.93
N GLY A 71 -33.87 18.96 31.75
CA GLY A 71 -34.17 19.76 32.94
C GLY A 71 -34.81 18.95 34.08
N ILE A 72 -34.62 17.63 34.08
CA ILE A 72 -35.20 16.70 35.06
C ILE A 72 -34.09 16.20 35.99
N ALA A 73 -34.25 16.41 37.30
CA ALA A 73 -33.36 15.81 38.28
C ALA A 73 -33.64 14.31 38.41
N TYR A 74 -32.59 13.50 38.60
CA TYR A 74 -32.71 12.04 38.65
C TYR A 74 -33.60 11.51 39.80
N SER A 75 -33.87 12.32 40.82
CA SER A 75 -34.75 11.99 41.95
C SER A 75 -36.17 12.58 41.84
N ASP A 76 -36.49 13.22 40.72
CA ASP A 76 -37.75 13.96 40.55
C ASP A 76 -38.86 13.00 40.09
N GLU A 77 -39.70 12.51 41.01
CA GLU A 77 -40.86 11.65 40.68
C GLU A 77 -41.94 12.37 39.85
N VAL A 78 -41.84 13.72 39.72
CA VAL A 78 -42.81 14.59 39.04
C VAL A 78 -42.47 14.80 37.55
N PHE A 79 -41.48 14.10 37.01
CA PHE A 79 -41.05 14.24 35.61
C PHE A 79 -42.19 14.06 34.59
N ARG A 80 -43.22 13.27 34.92
CA ARG A 80 -44.44 13.07 34.11
C ARG A 80 -45.21 14.37 33.82
N HIS A 81 -45.28 15.29 34.78
CA HIS A 81 -46.00 16.57 34.64
C HIS A 81 -45.19 17.64 33.89
N LYS A 82 -43.85 17.57 33.94
CA LYS A 82 -42.97 18.43 33.14
C LYS A 82 -42.99 18.00 31.66
N ILE A 83 -43.00 16.70 31.39
CA ILE A 83 -43.08 16.15 30.03
C ILE A 83 -44.41 16.49 29.33
N SER A 84 -45.55 16.49 30.05
CA SER A 84 -46.84 16.85 29.44
C SER A 84 -46.96 18.31 29.00
N LYS A 85 -46.10 19.22 29.49
CA LYS A 85 -46.07 20.64 29.08
C LYS A 85 -45.28 20.88 27.78
N LEU A 86 -44.55 19.88 27.28
CA LEU A 86 -43.66 19.98 26.11
C LEU A 86 -44.38 19.96 24.75
N ASN A 87 -45.68 19.66 24.71
CA ASN A 87 -46.50 19.70 23.48
C ASN A 87 -46.70 21.12 22.91
N ARG A 88 -46.16 22.18 23.55
CA ARG A 88 -46.30 23.58 23.10
C ARG A 88 -45.21 24.05 22.14
N PHE A 89 -44.15 23.28 21.89
CA PHE A 89 -42.93 23.73 21.19
C PHE A 89 -42.79 23.24 19.74
N SER A 90 -43.85 23.22 18.94
CA SER A 90 -43.87 22.60 17.59
C SER A 90 -43.06 23.32 16.50
N LYS A 91 -42.52 24.53 16.74
CA LYS A 91 -41.82 25.34 15.73
C LYS A 91 -40.30 25.46 15.92
N LYS A 92 -39.73 24.89 17.00
CA LYS A 92 -38.30 25.01 17.32
C LYS A 92 -37.54 23.74 16.97
N SER A 93 -36.23 23.87 16.74
CA SER A 93 -35.37 22.69 16.61
C SER A 93 -35.28 21.95 17.96
N VAL A 94 -35.09 20.63 17.95
CA VAL A 94 -35.01 19.82 19.18
C VAL A 94 -33.93 20.36 20.14
N LEU A 95 -32.80 20.84 19.59
CA LEU A 95 -31.72 21.41 20.38
C LEU A 95 -32.09 22.74 21.04
N GLU A 96 -32.87 23.60 20.39
CA GLU A 96 -33.39 24.82 21.00
C GLU A 96 -34.36 24.50 22.15
N ILE A 97 -35.23 23.52 21.97
CA ILE A 97 -36.15 23.06 23.02
C ILE A 97 -35.37 22.56 24.23
N ILE A 98 -34.34 21.74 23.99
CA ILE A 98 -33.44 21.24 25.04
C ILE A 98 -32.73 22.39 25.75
N ASN A 99 -32.29 23.42 25.02
CA ASN A 99 -31.65 24.60 25.60
C ASN A 99 -32.60 25.47 26.43
N ASP A 100 -33.89 25.53 26.08
CA ASP A 100 -34.91 26.21 26.89
C ASP A 100 -35.20 25.45 28.21
N LEU A 101 -35.04 24.12 28.21
CA LEU A 101 -35.31 23.26 29.38
C LEU A 101 -34.11 23.07 30.30
N CYS A 102 -32.91 22.98 29.73
CA CYS A 102 -31.69 22.71 30.46
C CYS A 102 -31.18 23.98 31.15
N LYS A 103 -30.56 23.80 32.32
CA LYS A 103 -29.89 24.90 33.05
C LYS A 103 -28.69 25.46 32.28
N PHE A 104 -28.05 24.64 31.44
CA PHE A 104 -26.85 24.98 30.71
C PHE A 104 -27.10 24.95 29.20
N LYS A 105 -26.39 25.83 28.48
CA LYS A 105 -26.42 25.83 27.02
C LYS A 105 -25.70 24.60 26.48
N ILE A 106 -26.45 23.71 25.86
CA ILE A 106 -25.98 22.51 25.17
C ILE A 106 -25.71 22.86 23.70
N LYS A 107 -24.50 22.56 23.25
CA LYS A 107 -24.05 22.70 21.87
C LYS A 107 -24.24 21.39 21.10
N ASN A 108 -24.32 21.48 19.77
CA ASN A 108 -24.40 20.30 18.93
C ASN A 108 -23.09 19.50 19.02
N LYS A 109 -23.15 18.30 19.60
CA LYS A 109 -21.99 17.41 19.75
C LYS A 109 -21.58 16.74 18.43
N ALA A 110 -22.55 16.46 17.55
CA ALA A 110 -22.29 15.71 16.32
C ALA A 110 -21.70 16.58 15.20
N GLY A 111 -21.96 17.90 15.25
CA GLY A 111 -21.39 18.88 14.33
C GLY A 111 -21.61 18.50 12.86
N THR A 112 -20.50 18.39 12.12
CA THR A 112 -20.46 18.06 10.70
C THR A 112 -19.98 16.63 10.50
N PHE A 113 -20.67 15.89 9.63
CA PHE A 113 -20.28 14.54 9.25
C PHE A 113 -19.46 14.55 7.96
N ILE A 114 -18.32 13.85 7.97
CA ILE A 114 -17.49 13.65 6.79
C ILE A 114 -17.68 12.22 6.29
N GLY A 115 -18.03 12.07 5.01
CA GLY A 115 -18.07 10.77 4.36
C GLY A 115 -16.67 10.27 4.05
N ALA A 116 -16.43 8.97 4.20
CA ALA A 116 -15.19 8.33 3.80
C ALA A 116 -15.47 7.04 3.04
N ARG A 117 -14.60 6.73 2.09
CA ARG A 117 -14.59 5.45 1.38
C ARG A 117 -13.19 4.89 1.42
N MET A 118 -13.06 3.62 1.80
CA MET A 118 -11.79 2.91 1.68
C MET A 118 -11.32 2.95 0.21
N GLY A 119 -10.18 3.59 -0.02
CA GLY A 119 -9.54 3.68 -1.32
C GLY A 119 -8.60 2.49 -1.54
N ARG A 120 -7.30 2.77 -1.42
CA ARG A 120 -6.24 1.77 -1.58
C ARG A 120 -5.89 1.16 -0.21
N PRO A 121 -5.73 -0.17 -0.10
CA PRO A 121 -5.20 -0.78 1.12
C PRO A 121 -3.71 -0.46 1.28
N GLU A 122 -3.22 -0.62 2.49
CA GLU A 122 -1.83 -0.46 2.86
C GLU A 122 -0.89 -1.40 2.10
N LYS A 123 0.35 -0.97 1.87
CA LYS A 123 1.38 -1.74 1.17
C LYS A 123 2.69 -1.68 1.95
N ALA A 124 3.30 -2.84 2.17
CA ALA A 124 4.64 -2.99 2.70
C ALA A 124 5.18 -4.32 2.15
N LYS A 125 6.02 -4.29 1.11
CA LYS A 125 6.52 -5.51 0.47
C LYS A 125 7.77 -5.30 -0.37
N LEU A 126 8.53 -6.38 -0.56
CA LEU A 126 9.67 -6.40 -1.48
C LEU A 126 9.20 -6.13 -2.94
N ARG A 127 9.83 -5.17 -3.61
CA ARG A 127 9.52 -4.85 -5.01
C ARG A 127 10.05 -5.95 -5.92
N LYS A 128 9.14 -6.61 -6.63
CA LYS A 128 9.46 -7.66 -7.61
C LYS A 128 9.08 -7.22 -9.02
N LEU A 129 10.06 -7.15 -9.92
CA LEU A 129 9.79 -6.97 -11.35
C LEU A 129 9.04 -8.18 -11.93
N VAL A 130 8.47 -7.99 -13.13
CA VAL A 130 7.77 -9.07 -13.84
C VAL A 130 8.72 -10.25 -14.13
N GLY A 131 8.44 -11.38 -13.49
CA GLY A 131 9.27 -12.59 -13.56
C GLY A 131 10.29 -12.72 -12.43
N SER A 132 10.31 -11.77 -11.48
CA SER A 132 11.11 -11.81 -10.24
C SER A 132 12.58 -12.15 -10.48
N PRO A 133 13.30 -11.37 -11.31
CA PRO A 133 14.71 -11.60 -11.55
C PRO A 133 15.52 -11.41 -10.26
N HIS A 134 16.59 -12.19 -10.13
CA HIS A 134 17.62 -12.03 -9.09
C HIS A 134 18.85 -11.32 -9.66
N THR A 135 19.03 -11.37 -10.99
CA THR A 135 20.13 -10.72 -11.69
C THR A 135 19.67 -10.08 -13.00
N LEU A 136 20.34 -8.99 -13.39
CA LEU A 136 20.18 -8.35 -14.69
C LEU A 136 21.05 -9.03 -15.76
N PHE A 137 20.99 -10.36 -15.80
CA PHE A 137 21.68 -11.19 -16.80
C PHE A 137 20.68 -11.80 -17.77
N PRO A 138 20.83 -11.62 -19.10
CA PRO A 138 19.92 -12.19 -20.08
C PRO A 138 20.19 -13.70 -20.23
N VAL A 139 19.17 -14.52 -20.00
CA VAL A 139 19.20 -15.99 -20.19
C VAL A 139 18.52 -16.45 -21.49
N GLY A 140 17.90 -15.52 -22.23
CA GLY A 140 17.28 -15.81 -23.52
C GLY A 140 16.08 -16.76 -23.45
N VAL A 141 15.93 -17.56 -24.50
CA VAL A 141 14.91 -18.64 -24.59
C VAL A 141 15.39 -19.89 -23.84
N GLU A 142 16.70 -20.01 -23.67
CA GLU A 142 17.38 -21.12 -23.03
C GLU A 142 16.99 -21.24 -21.54
N GLY A 143 16.77 -20.13 -20.84
CA GLY A 143 16.23 -20.15 -19.47
C GLY A 143 14.75 -20.56 -19.32
N GLY A 144 14.08 -20.94 -20.41
CA GLY A 144 12.72 -21.49 -20.40
C GLY A 144 11.65 -20.55 -19.87
N ARG A 145 10.56 -21.12 -19.32
CA ARG A 145 9.37 -20.35 -18.90
C ARG A 145 9.67 -19.47 -17.69
N LEU A 146 10.49 -19.96 -16.77
CA LEU A 146 10.85 -19.28 -15.52
C LEU A 146 12.02 -18.31 -15.66
N LYS A 147 12.67 -18.29 -16.84
CA LYS A 147 13.90 -17.51 -17.08
C LYS A 147 15.00 -17.94 -16.09
N SER A 148 15.08 -19.24 -15.86
CA SER A 148 16.01 -19.87 -14.92
C SER A 148 17.43 -19.83 -15.48
N VAL A 149 18.39 -19.41 -14.67
CA VAL A 149 19.83 -19.49 -14.98
C VAL A 149 20.25 -20.97 -15.06
N PHE A 150 19.74 -21.83 -14.18
CA PHE A 150 20.08 -23.25 -14.17
C PHE A 150 19.64 -23.97 -15.46
N GLU A 151 18.43 -23.72 -15.95
CA GLU A 151 17.96 -24.29 -17.23
C GLU A 151 18.84 -23.84 -18.40
N ALA A 152 19.33 -22.60 -18.37
CA ALA A 152 20.25 -22.10 -19.40
C ALA A 152 21.64 -22.73 -19.28
N VAL A 153 22.13 -22.99 -18.06
CA VAL A 153 23.39 -23.70 -17.79
C VAL A 153 23.33 -25.17 -18.25
N GLU A 154 22.20 -25.85 -18.04
CA GLU A 154 21.99 -27.21 -18.53
C GLU A 154 22.03 -27.29 -20.06
N LYS A 155 21.45 -26.30 -20.75
CA LYS A 155 21.55 -26.16 -22.22
C LYS A 155 22.94 -25.72 -22.70
N GLY A 156 23.82 -25.29 -21.80
CA GLY A 156 25.21 -24.94 -22.06
C GLY A 156 25.44 -23.61 -22.77
N SER A 157 24.39 -22.87 -23.17
CA SER A 157 24.57 -21.58 -23.82
C SER A 157 23.39 -20.63 -23.65
N SER A 158 23.65 -19.34 -23.84
CA SER A 158 22.60 -18.32 -23.94
C SER A 158 22.86 -17.43 -25.15
N LYS A 159 21.85 -17.25 -26.01
CA LYS A 159 21.95 -16.40 -27.21
C LYS A 159 21.08 -15.15 -27.05
N GLU A 160 21.73 -14.01 -26.82
CA GLU A 160 21.08 -12.71 -26.70
C GLU A 160 22.06 -11.57 -27.08
N ASN A 161 21.61 -10.33 -26.99
CA ASN A 161 22.51 -9.17 -27.09
C ASN A 161 23.36 -9.04 -25.83
N PHE A 162 24.68 -9.21 -25.99
CA PHE A 162 25.67 -9.06 -24.92
C PHE A 162 26.66 -7.94 -25.23
N PRO A 163 27.16 -7.23 -24.21
CA PRO A 163 28.20 -6.22 -24.39
C PRO A 163 29.52 -6.90 -24.77
N LEU A 164 30.39 -6.13 -25.42
CA LEU A 164 31.69 -6.61 -25.90
C LEU A 164 32.82 -5.97 -25.11
N TYR A 165 33.62 -6.80 -24.47
CA TYR A 165 34.83 -6.39 -23.75
C TYR A 165 36.00 -7.28 -24.17
N GLU A 166 37.19 -6.70 -24.33
CA GLU A 166 38.42 -7.42 -24.62
C GLU A 166 39.46 -7.11 -23.53
N CYS A 167 40.05 -8.15 -22.95
CA CYS A 167 41.11 -7.98 -21.97
C CYS A 167 42.40 -7.48 -22.62
N SER A 168 43.01 -6.42 -22.09
CA SER A 168 44.26 -5.87 -22.62
C SER A 168 45.45 -6.82 -22.43
N SER A 169 45.43 -7.64 -21.37
CA SER A 169 46.55 -8.50 -20.99
C SER A 169 46.49 -9.87 -21.67
N CYS A 170 45.36 -10.58 -21.59
CA CYS A 170 45.22 -11.94 -22.13
C CYS A 170 44.43 -12.02 -23.44
N LYS A 171 43.98 -10.88 -23.99
CA LYS A 171 43.18 -10.79 -25.24
C LYS A 171 41.88 -11.62 -25.22
N ASN A 172 41.42 -12.04 -24.05
CA ASN A 172 40.18 -12.80 -23.91
C ASN A 172 38.97 -11.89 -24.09
N SER A 173 38.09 -12.23 -25.03
CA SER A 173 36.78 -11.59 -25.19
C SER A 173 35.82 -12.03 -24.09
N THR A 174 35.13 -11.08 -23.48
CA THR A 174 34.19 -11.30 -22.37
C THR A 174 33.02 -10.32 -22.42
N ILE A 175 32.05 -10.51 -21.54
CA ILE A 175 30.86 -9.65 -21.37
C ILE A 175 30.97 -8.73 -20.15
N TYR A 176 32.02 -8.86 -19.35
CA TYR A 176 32.23 -8.04 -18.15
C TYR A 176 33.41 -7.07 -18.29
N PRO A 177 33.37 -5.92 -17.57
CA PRO A 177 34.49 -4.98 -17.54
C PRO A 177 35.77 -5.52 -16.90
N LYS A 178 35.71 -6.61 -16.12
CA LYS A 178 36.86 -7.27 -15.51
C LYS A 178 37.00 -8.68 -16.09
N CYS A 179 38.22 -9.08 -16.42
CA CYS A 179 38.49 -10.38 -17.03
C CYS A 179 38.36 -11.51 -16.01
N GLU A 180 37.56 -12.52 -16.33
CA GLU A 180 37.31 -13.70 -15.49
C GLU A 180 38.53 -14.62 -15.34
N LYS A 181 39.50 -14.52 -16.26
CA LYS A 181 40.71 -15.38 -16.29
C LYS A 181 41.90 -14.77 -15.57
N CYS A 182 42.18 -13.48 -15.80
CA CYS A 182 43.37 -12.81 -15.28
C CYS A 182 43.08 -11.68 -14.29
N GLY A 183 41.81 -11.28 -14.11
CA GLY A 183 41.42 -10.22 -13.19
C GLY A 183 41.66 -8.79 -13.68
N GLU A 184 42.31 -8.58 -14.84
CA GLU A 184 42.56 -7.23 -15.37
C GLU A 184 41.33 -6.58 -16.00
N PHE A 185 41.31 -5.24 -16.05
CA PHE A 185 40.23 -4.49 -16.67
C PHE A 185 40.24 -4.62 -18.20
N CYS A 186 39.06 -4.86 -18.75
CA CYS A 186 38.83 -5.03 -20.18
C CYS A 186 38.43 -3.69 -20.83
N LYS A 187 38.86 -3.49 -22.08
CA LYS A 187 38.42 -2.36 -22.91
C LYS A 187 37.13 -2.72 -23.62
N ARG A 188 36.17 -1.79 -23.66
CA ARG A 188 34.91 -1.98 -24.39
C ARG A 188 35.19 -1.96 -25.88
N LYS A 189 34.56 -2.86 -26.63
CA LYS A 189 34.60 -2.93 -28.09
C LYS A 189 33.23 -2.63 -28.67
N PHE A 190 33.21 -2.22 -29.92
CA PHE A 190 31.99 -1.95 -30.67
C PHE A 190 31.98 -2.82 -31.92
N TYR A 191 30.79 -3.18 -32.40
CA TYR A 191 30.61 -4.10 -33.52
C TYR A 191 29.63 -3.52 -34.55
N SER A 192 30.02 -3.57 -35.82
CA SER A 192 29.10 -3.26 -36.92
C SER A 192 28.56 -4.53 -37.57
N TYR A 193 27.25 -4.60 -37.73
CA TYR A 193 26.59 -5.67 -38.50
C TYR A 193 26.75 -5.52 -40.00
N LYS A 194 27.10 -4.33 -40.49
CA LYS A 194 27.21 -4.05 -41.94
C LYS A 194 28.61 -4.39 -42.46
N LEU A 195 29.66 -4.02 -41.71
CA LEU A 195 31.05 -4.37 -42.03
C LEU A 195 31.49 -5.72 -41.43
N ASP A 196 30.73 -6.28 -40.49
CA ASP A 196 31.08 -7.47 -39.70
C ASP A 196 32.46 -7.35 -39.00
N GLN A 197 32.75 -6.15 -38.49
CA GLN A 197 34.05 -5.82 -37.90
C GLN A 197 33.90 -5.25 -36.48
N PHE A 198 34.99 -5.36 -35.72
CA PHE A 198 35.13 -4.78 -34.39
C PHE A 198 35.91 -3.47 -34.44
N SER A 199 35.50 -2.51 -33.62
CA SER A 199 36.13 -1.21 -33.46
C SER A 199 36.36 -0.88 -31.98
N ASN A 200 37.28 0.06 -31.72
CA ASN A 200 37.46 0.68 -30.40
C ASN A 200 36.60 1.95 -30.22
N SER A 201 35.95 2.46 -31.28
CA SER A 201 35.07 3.64 -31.24
C SER A 201 33.63 3.32 -31.69
N GLU A 202 32.69 4.17 -31.29
CA GLU A 202 31.28 4.10 -31.69
C GLU A 202 31.06 4.49 -33.15
N ASP A 203 31.91 5.34 -33.71
CA ASP A 203 31.83 5.80 -35.09
C ASP A 203 33.20 5.70 -35.76
N VAL A 204 33.25 5.00 -36.89
CA VAL A 204 34.41 4.90 -37.80
C VAL A 204 33.86 5.03 -39.22
N ASP A 205 34.45 5.90 -40.04
CA ASP A 205 34.11 6.07 -41.46
C ASP A 205 32.61 6.28 -41.74
N ASN A 206 31.95 7.14 -40.95
CA ASN A 206 30.50 7.41 -41.00
C ASN A 206 29.61 6.16 -40.76
N GLU A 207 30.19 5.08 -40.23
CA GLU A 207 29.46 3.89 -39.86
C GLU A 207 29.36 3.75 -38.34
N LYS A 208 28.16 3.40 -37.89
CA LYS A 208 27.83 3.29 -36.47
C LYS A 208 28.09 1.88 -35.96
N PHE A 209 29.02 1.76 -35.04
CA PHE A 209 29.33 0.53 -34.33
C PHE A 209 28.54 0.46 -33.02
N LEU A 210 27.95 -0.70 -32.74
CA LEU A 210 27.12 -0.91 -31.56
C LEU A 210 27.95 -1.47 -30.40
N PRO A 211 27.68 -1.07 -29.15
CA PRO A 211 28.42 -1.53 -27.97
C PRO A 211 28.09 -2.98 -27.54
N PHE A 212 27.36 -3.72 -28.37
CA PHE A 212 26.88 -5.07 -28.12
C PHE A 212 26.77 -5.85 -29.43
N LYS A 213 26.76 -7.18 -29.33
CA LYS A 213 26.51 -8.11 -30.43
C LYS A 213 25.51 -9.17 -30.00
N ASN A 214 24.64 -9.58 -30.91
CA ASN A 214 23.82 -10.78 -30.73
C ASN A 214 24.74 -11.98 -30.87
N GLN A 215 25.08 -12.60 -29.75
CA GLN A 215 26.06 -13.68 -29.72
C GLN A 215 25.62 -14.77 -28.76
N ARG A 216 26.08 -15.99 -29.05
CA ARG A 216 25.92 -17.13 -28.15
C ARG A 216 27.10 -17.15 -27.18
N ILE A 217 26.81 -17.07 -25.89
CA ILE A 217 27.81 -17.17 -24.83
C ILE A 217 27.73 -18.53 -24.14
N ASP A 218 28.86 -19.01 -23.64
CA ASP A 218 28.92 -20.14 -22.72
C ASP A 218 28.54 -19.66 -21.31
N ILE A 219 27.26 -19.82 -20.96
CA ILE A 219 26.76 -19.44 -19.64
C ILE A 219 27.31 -20.34 -18.52
N LYS A 220 27.67 -21.59 -18.84
CA LYS A 220 28.24 -22.53 -17.87
C LYS A 220 29.60 -22.03 -17.38
N HIS A 221 30.43 -21.48 -18.28
CA HIS A 221 31.68 -20.82 -17.89
C HIS A 221 31.45 -19.71 -16.85
N PHE A 222 30.57 -18.75 -17.14
CA PHE A 222 30.31 -17.63 -16.22
C PHE A 222 29.66 -18.07 -14.91
N PHE A 223 28.81 -19.10 -14.95
CA PHE A 223 28.21 -19.68 -13.75
C PHE A 223 29.26 -20.35 -12.85
N GLU A 224 30.16 -21.16 -13.40
CA GLU A 224 31.22 -21.82 -12.61
C GLU A 224 32.22 -20.81 -12.06
N VAL A 225 32.58 -19.76 -12.83
CA VAL A 225 33.42 -18.66 -12.34
C VAL A 225 32.73 -17.95 -11.17
N ALA A 226 31.45 -17.61 -11.31
CA ALA A 226 30.67 -16.97 -10.25
C ALA A 226 30.59 -17.85 -8.98
N LYS A 227 30.27 -19.14 -9.15
CA LYS A 227 30.20 -20.12 -8.05
C LYS A 227 31.54 -20.25 -7.33
N LYS A 228 32.64 -20.37 -8.08
CA LYS A 228 33.99 -20.46 -7.53
C LYS A 228 34.37 -19.18 -6.77
N LYS A 229 34.06 -18.01 -7.32
CA LYS A 229 34.34 -16.72 -6.69
C LYS A 229 33.60 -16.54 -5.36
N LEU A 230 32.35 -17.02 -5.29
CA LEU A 230 31.57 -17.01 -4.05
C LEU A 230 31.99 -18.08 -3.04
N GLY A 231 32.75 -19.08 -3.48
CA GLY A 231 33.09 -20.26 -2.67
C GLY A 231 31.90 -21.15 -2.36
N PHE A 232 30.85 -21.11 -3.19
CA PHE A 232 29.62 -21.88 -2.97
C PHE A 232 29.83 -23.36 -3.28
N ARG A 233 29.43 -24.21 -2.33
CA ARG A 233 29.26 -25.64 -2.57
C ARG A 233 27.95 -25.90 -3.30
N ILE A 234 27.72 -27.14 -3.73
CA ILE A 234 26.46 -27.51 -4.39
C ILE A 234 25.27 -27.26 -3.44
N ASP A 235 25.44 -27.57 -2.15
CA ASP A 235 24.40 -27.39 -1.13
C ASP A 235 24.11 -25.91 -0.79
N ASP A 236 25.06 -25.01 -1.09
CA ASP A 236 24.87 -23.56 -0.91
C ASP A 236 24.07 -22.92 -2.05
N LEU A 237 23.83 -23.65 -3.15
CA LEU A 237 23.16 -23.10 -4.31
C LEU A 237 21.66 -22.93 -4.03
N PRO A 238 21.10 -21.74 -4.29
CA PRO A 238 19.68 -21.53 -4.17
C PRO A 238 18.91 -22.41 -5.17
N LEU A 239 17.70 -22.83 -4.81
CA LEU A 239 16.87 -23.72 -5.63
C LEU A 239 16.54 -23.13 -7.01
N VAL A 240 16.35 -21.81 -7.09
CA VAL A 240 16.00 -21.12 -8.33
C VAL A 240 16.72 -19.79 -8.42
N VAL A 241 17.43 -19.57 -9.52
CA VAL A 241 18.02 -18.28 -9.86
C VAL A 241 17.38 -17.82 -11.16
N LYS A 242 16.78 -16.64 -11.15
CA LYS A 242 16.06 -16.08 -12.30
C LYS A 242 16.83 -14.92 -12.91
N GLY A 243 17.03 -14.95 -14.21
CA GLY A 243 17.58 -13.86 -15.00
C GLY A 243 16.51 -13.07 -15.76
N LEU A 244 16.95 -12.29 -16.73
CA LEU A 244 16.10 -11.57 -17.68
C LEU A 244 15.92 -12.39 -18.94
N LYS A 245 14.78 -12.20 -19.63
CA LYS A 245 14.64 -12.74 -20.98
C LYS A 245 15.57 -12.00 -21.96
N LYS A 246 15.60 -10.68 -21.85
CA LYS A 246 16.45 -9.77 -22.62
C LYS A 246 16.76 -8.52 -21.79
N THR A 247 17.89 -7.88 -22.04
CA THR A 247 18.22 -6.56 -21.49
C THR A 247 17.51 -5.45 -22.29
N SER A 248 17.18 -4.34 -21.62
CA SER A 248 16.48 -3.19 -22.21
C SER A 248 17.31 -1.91 -22.23
N SER A 249 18.53 -1.96 -21.70
CA SER A 249 19.47 -0.85 -21.66
C SER A 249 20.12 -0.60 -23.01
N LYS A 250 20.57 0.64 -23.24
CA LYS A 250 21.18 1.07 -24.53
C LYS A 250 22.41 0.24 -24.88
N GLY A 251 23.25 -0.04 -23.88
CA GLY A 251 24.49 -0.80 -24.04
C GLY A 251 24.34 -2.31 -23.91
N HIS A 252 23.12 -2.80 -23.58
CA HIS A 252 22.85 -4.18 -23.20
C HIS A 252 23.79 -4.71 -22.09
N ASP A 253 24.36 -3.83 -21.26
CA ASP A 253 25.24 -4.19 -20.15
C ASP A 253 24.54 -5.16 -19.20
N CYS A 254 25.24 -6.22 -18.82
CA CYS A 254 24.74 -7.26 -17.94
C CYS A 254 25.42 -7.20 -16.58
N GLU A 255 24.67 -7.58 -15.54
CA GLU A 255 25.19 -7.68 -14.19
C GLU A 255 26.01 -8.96 -14.00
N ASN A 256 27.02 -8.93 -13.12
CA ASN A 256 27.78 -10.13 -12.79
C ASN A 256 26.88 -11.20 -12.15
N LEU A 257 26.87 -12.41 -12.71
CA LEU A 257 26.07 -13.54 -12.23
C LEU A 257 26.27 -13.85 -10.74
N ALA A 258 27.45 -13.61 -10.18
CA ALA A 258 27.72 -13.83 -8.75
C ALA A 258 26.78 -13.00 -7.86
N LYS A 259 26.44 -11.76 -8.25
CA LYS A 259 25.44 -10.94 -7.54
C LYS A 259 24.07 -11.61 -7.55
N GLY A 260 23.69 -12.21 -8.68
CA GLY A 260 22.45 -12.98 -8.84
C GLY A 260 22.34 -14.18 -7.92
N LEU A 261 23.42 -14.95 -7.79
CA LEU A 261 23.49 -16.11 -6.90
C LEU A 261 23.36 -15.67 -5.44
N LEU A 262 24.09 -14.60 -5.05
CA LEU A 262 24.00 -14.04 -3.71
C LEU A 262 22.59 -13.52 -3.39
N ARG A 263 21.97 -12.74 -4.29
CA ARG A 263 20.59 -12.25 -4.07
C ARG A 263 19.60 -13.40 -3.90
N ALA A 264 19.70 -14.44 -4.74
CA ALA A 264 18.84 -15.61 -4.62
C ALA A 264 19.05 -16.38 -3.32
N LYS A 265 20.29 -16.48 -2.80
CA LYS A 265 20.58 -17.07 -1.48
C LYS A 265 19.86 -16.34 -0.34
N TYR A 266 19.73 -15.02 -0.42
CA TYR A 266 19.06 -14.18 0.57
C TYR A 266 17.59 -13.87 0.25
N ASN A 267 16.99 -14.57 -0.73
CA ASN A 267 15.60 -14.36 -1.17
C ASN A 267 15.30 -12.89 -1.59
N LEU A 268 16.26 -12.24 -2.24
CA LEU A 268 16.15 -10.86 -2.73
C LEU A 268 15.91 -10.81 -4.23
N ASN A 269 15.21 -9.78 -4.70
CA ASN A 269 14.98 -9.53 -6.12
C ASN A 269 15.58 -8.20 -6.54
N VAL A 270 16.15 -8.19 -7.74
CA VAL A 270 16.80 -7.00 -8.31
C VAL A 270 15.77 -6.16 -9.06
N ASN A 271 15.87 -4.84 -8.91
CA ASN A 271 15.12 -3.87 -9.69
C ASN A 271 15.87 -3.49 -10.98
N LYS A 272 15.23 -2.71 -11.86
CA LYS A 272 15.72 -2.37 -13.20
C LYS A 272 17.07 -1.64 -13.25
N ASP A 273 17.48 -1.07 -12.13
CA ASP A 273 18.69 -0.25 -11.97
C ASP A 273 19.81 -0.97 -11.19
N GLY A 274 19.58 -2.23 -10.79
CA GLY A 274 20.52 -3.04 -10.02
C GLY A 274 20.27 -3.05 -8.51
N THR A 275 19.40 -2.16 -8.00
CA THR A 275 19.12 -2.03 -6.56
C THR A 275 18.07 -3.03 -6.07
N VAL A 276 18.04 -3.30 -4.77
CA VAL A 276 16.92 -3.97 -4.10
C VAL A 276 16.02 -2.93 -3.46
N ARG A 277 14.71 -3.02 -3.72
CA ARG A 277 13.75 -2.01 -3.23
C ARG A 277 12.63 -2.63 -2.43
N TYR A 278 12.16 -1.89 -1.43
CA TYR A 278 11.01 -2.26 -0.63
C TYR A 278 9.95 -1.16 -0.73
N ASP A 279 8.75 -1.52 -1.19
CA ASP A 279 7.64 -0.58 -1.41
C ASP A 279 6.79 -0.46 -0.16
N ILE A 280 6.46 0.77 0.23
CA ILE A 280 5.75 1.07 1.48
C ILE A 280 4.74 2.20 1.27
N SER A 281 3.58 2.14 1.92
CA SER A 281 2.66 3.28 2.07
C SER A 281 3.25 4.33 3.02
N GLU A 282 3.01 5.61 2.74
CA GLU A 282 3.53 6.70 3.55
C GLU A 282 2.54 7.12 4.65
N MET A 283 3.05 7.42 5.86
CA MET A 283 2.23 8.01 6.92
C MET A 283 3.10 8.94 7.79
N PRO A 284 2.71 10.21 7.96
CA PRO A 284 3.51 11.17 8.70
C PRO A 284 3.49 10.86 10.20
N LEU A 285 4.62 11.09 10.86
CA LEU A 285 4.82 10.95 12.28
C LEU A 285 5.71 12.10 12.75
N THR A 286 5.29 12.82 13.80
CA THR A 286 6.12 13.89 14.40
C THR A 286 6.73 13.44 15.73
N HIS A 287 6.06 12.52 16.43
CA HIS A 287 6.47 12.07 17.75
C HIS A 287 6.28 10.57 17.90
N PHE A 288 7.11 9.95 18.74
CA PHE A 288 7.02 8.52 19.05
C PHE A 288 7.48 8.22 20.48
N LYS A 289 7.10 7.06 21.00
CA LYS A 289 7.65 6.50 22.24
C LYS A 289 8.63 5.38 21.89
N PRO A 290 9.79 5.24 22.57
CA PRO A 290 10.76 4.17 22.30
C PRO A 290 10.14 2.77 22.23
N LYS A 291 9.19 2.47 23.13
CA LYS A 291 8.47 1.20 23.16
C LYS A 291 7.69 0.88 21.88
N GLU A 292 7.18 1.91 21.19
CA GLU A 292 6.33 1.76 20.01
C GLU A 292 7.13 1.30 18.79
N ILE A 293 8.42 1.65 18.75
CA ILE A 293 9.32 1.35 17.64
C ILE A 293 10.32 0.22 17.98
N GLY A 294 10.17 -0.39 19.16
CA GLY A 294 10.96 -1.52 19.63
C GLY A 294 12.45 -1.23 19.80
N THR A 295 12.84 0.03 20.04
CA THR A 295 14.25 0.45 20.15
C THR A 295 14.57 0.88 21.57
N SER A 296 15.74 0.47 22.08
CA SER A 296 16.09 0.74 23.47
C SER A 296 16.46 2.21 23.69
N VAL A 297 16.29 2.68 24.92
CA VAL A 297 16.62 4.05 25.32
C VAL A 297 18.10 4.35 25.10
N GLU A 298 18.98 3.40 25.42
CA GLU A 298 20.43 3.54 25.21
C GLU A 298 20.74 3.74 23.73
N LYS A 299 20.08 2.97 22.85
CA LYS A 299 20.30 3.09 21.42
C LYS A 299 19.81 4.43 20.86
N LEU A 300 18.67 4.93 21.36
CA LEU A 300 18.16 6.24 20.96
C LEU A 300 19.07 7.38 21.42
N LYS A 301 19.66 7.27 22.63
CA LYS A 301 20.70 8.21 23.09
C LYS A 301 21.91 8.22 22.18
N GLU A 302 22.41 7.05 21.76
CA GLU A 302 23.51 6.97 20.76
C GLU A 302 23.15 7.64 19.43
N LEU A 303 21.87 7.62 19.04
CA LEU A 303 21.38 8.25 17.82
C LEU A 303 21.16 9.77 17.95
N GLY A 304 21.32 10.33 19.16
CA GLY A 304 21.21 11.76 19.45
C GLY A 304 19.92 12.18 20.16
N TYR A 305 19.05 11.24 20.56
CA TYR A 305 17.84 11.55 21.32
C TYR A 305 18.17 11.67 22.82
N GLU A 306 18.38 12.89 23.29
CA GLU A 306 18.76 13.16 24.68
C GLU A 306 17.58 13.54 25.58
N LYS A 307 16.58 14.24 25.02
CA LYS A 307 15.47 14.85 25.76
C LYS A 307 14.13 14.51 25.14
N ASP A 308 13.10 14.49 25.97
CA ASP A 308 11.71 14.34 25.55
C ASP A 308 11.07 15.67 25.14
N ILE A 309 9.83 15.61 24.68
CA ILE A 309 9.01 16.78 24.26
C ILE A 309 8.87 17.86 25.37
N ASN A 310 9.05 17.50 26.64
CA ASN A 310 8.99 18.42 27.78
C ASN A 310 10.40 18.88 28.22
N ASN A 311 11.43 18.63 27.41
CA ASN A 311 12.84 18.89 27.71
C ASN A 311 13.42 18.10 28.90
N SER A 312 12.75 17.04 29.34
CA SER A 312 13.27 16.16 30.40
C SER A 312 14.25 15.15 29.82
N PRO A 313 15.32 14.74 30.53
CA PRO A 313 16.24 13.71 30.06
C PRO A 313 15.50 12.41 29.71
N LEU A 314 15.93 11.76 28.62
CA LEU A 314 15.38 10.47 28.23
C LEU A 314 15.86 9.39 29.21
N GLU A 315 14.95 8.77 29.94
CA GLU A 315 15.24 7.79 31.00
C GLU A 315 14.41 6.51 30.85
N ASN A 316 13.21 6.60 30.26
CA ASN A 316 12.31 5.46 30.09
C ASN A 316 11.70 5.39 28.69
N ASP A 317 11.11 4.24 28.38
CA ASP A 317 10.58 3.89 27.06
C ASP A 317 9.16 4.40 26.78
N ASN A 318 8.54 5.09 27.75
CA ASN A 318 7.21 5.68 27.65
C ASN A 318 7.25 7.20 27.38
N GLN A 319 8.43 7.82 27.46
CA GLN A 319 8.62 9.22 27.11
C GLN A 319 8.38 9.46 25.62
N ILE A 320 7.82 10.62 25.31
CA ILE A 320 7.48 11.03 23.95
C ILE A 320 8.64 11.85 23.40
N LEU A 321 9.22 11.39 22.31
CA LEU A 321 10.34 12.02 21.60
C LEU A 321 9.84 12.67 20.32
N GLU A 322 10.35 13.87 20.00
CA GLU A 322 10.17 14.51 18.69
C GLU A 322 11.13 13.86 17.68
N ILE A 323 10.61 13.38 16.55
CA ILE A 323 11.42 12.69 15.54
C ILE A 323 12.32 13.66 14.77
N PHE A 324 13.57 13.28 14.53
CA PHE A 324 14.44 14.08 13.66
C PHE A 324 13.98 14.03 12.18
N PRO A 325 14.20 15.10 11.39
CA PRO A 325 13.64 15.21 10.04
C PRO A 325 14.04 14.11 9.05
N HIS A 326 15.23 13.53 9.21
CA HIS A 326 15.73 12.43 8.36
C HIS A 326 15.49 11.04 8.96
N ASP A 327 14.98 10.96 10.19
CA ASP A 327 14.77 9.68 10.85
C ASP A 327 13.45 9.05 10.41
N VAL A 328 13.46 7.73 10.28
CA VAL A 328 12.32 6.94 9.81
C VAL A 328 12.11 5.69 10.64
N VAL A 329 10.84 5.30 10.80
CA VAL A 329 10.43 4.03 11.40
C VAL A 329 9.84 3.16 10.30
N LEU A 330 10.33 1.93 10.20
CA LEU A 330 9.95 0.99 9.15
C LEU A 330 8.88 -0.02 9.61
N PRO A 331 8.12 -0.61 8.68
CA PRO A 331 7.07 -1.56 9.03
C PRO A 331 7.62 -2.95 9.39
N ALA A 332 7.16 -3.52 10.49
CA ALA A 332 7.42 -4.89 10.92
C ALA A 332 6.12 -5.60 11.35
N CYS A 333 5.14 -5.62 10.45
CA CYS A 333 3.84 -6.26 10.70
C CYS A 333 3.90 -7.79 10.51
N LYS A 334 3.68 -8.54 11.58
CA LYS A 334 3.67 -10.02 11.56
C LYS A 334 2.44 -10.64 10.88
N ASN A 335 1.34 -9.88 10.81
CA ASN A 335 0.07 -10.35 10.25
C ASN A 335 -0.05 -10.11 8.73
N SER A 336 0.97 -9.51 8.11
CA SER A 336 1.00 -9.28 6.67
C SER A 336 1.35 -10.58 5.94
N PRO A 337 0.72 -10.89 4.80
CA PRO A 337 1.15 -11.99 3.92
C PRO A 337 2.40 -11.64 3.09
N ASP A 338 2.81 -10.37 3.07
CA ASP A 338 3.98 -9.88 2.34
C ASP A 338 5.26 -9.94 3.21
N GLU A 339 6.45 -9.84 2.59
CA GLU A 339 7.72 -9.88 3.33
C GLU A 339 7.89 -8.69 4.29
N MET A 340 8.39 -8.95 5.50
CA MET A 340 8.61 -7.92 6.52
C MET A 340 9.86 -7.07 6.21
N ALA A 341 9.81 -5.76 6.48
CA ALA A 341 10.91 -4.86 6.09
C ALA A 341 12.18 -5.13 6.90
N ASP A 342 12.07 -5.43 8.18
CA ASP A 342 13.18 -5.79 9.06
C ASP A 342 13.96 -7.02 8.55
N GLU A 343 13.24 -8.05 8.08
CA GLU A 343 13.85 -9.26 7.48
C GLU A 343 14.49 -8.97 6.14
N VAL A 344 13.80 -8.21 5.29
CA VAL A 344 14.33 -7.83 3.98
C VAL A 344 15.59 -6.99 4.13
N LEU A 345 15.60 -5.99 5.03
CA LEU A 345 16.78 -5.15 5.26
C LEU A 345 17.95 -5.96 5.81
N LEU A 346 17.72 -6.85 6.79
CA LEU A 346 18.77 -7.74 7.30
C LEU A 346 19.33 -8.65 6.20
N ASN A 347 18.48 -9.15 5.31
CA ASN A 347 18.91 -9.93 4.16
C ASN A 347 19.75 -9.09 3.18
N ILE A 348 19.39 -7.81 2.97
CA ILE A 348 20.18 -6.89 2.13
C ILE A 348 21.53 -6.60 2.78
N THR A 349 21.61 -6.38 4.11
CA THR A 349 22.91 -6.16 4.78
C THR A 349 23.82 -7.37 4.66
N ASN A 350 23.29 -8.58 4.85
CA ASN A 350 24.05 -9.83 4.66
C ASN A 350 24.49 -10.03 3.21
N PHE A 351 23.63 -9.69 2.25
CA PHE A 351 23.95 -9.69 0.83
C PHE A 351 25.11 -8.75 0.51
N VAL A 352 25.06 -7.50 1.01
CA VAL A 352 26.11 -6.50 0.79
C VAL A 352 27.44 -6.91 1.42
N ASP A 353 27.41 -7.45 2.64
CA ASP A 353 28.62 -7.95 3.32
C ASP A 353 29.29 -9.08 2.55
N HIS A 354 28.51 -10.10 2.13
CA HIS A 354 29.03 -11.17 1.29
C HIS A 354 29.52 -10.67 -0.08
N GLU A 355 28.86 -9.66 -0.63
CA GLU A 355 29.27 -9.03 -1.87
C GLU A 355 30.62 -8.32 -1.72
N LEU A 356 30.82 -7.55 -0.65
CA LEU A 356 32.08 -6.88 -0.33
C LEU A 356 33.22 -7.88 -0.17
N GLU A 357 33.01 -8.95 0.60
CA GLU A 357 34.02 -9.97 0.85
C GLU A 357 34.38 -10.77 -0.40
N LYS A 358 33.38 -11.26 -1.14
CA LYS A 358 33.61 -12.23 -2.22
C LYS A 358 33.82 -11.61 -3.59
N LEU A 359 33.19 -10.46 -3.88
CA LEU A 359 33.30 -9.84 -5.20
C LEU A 359 34.37 -8.74 -5.25
N TYR A 360 34.53 -8.02 -4.14
CA TYR A 360 35.35 -6.81 -4.06
C TYR A 360 36.60 -6.96 -3.19
N ASP A 361 36.78 -8.11 -2.53
CA ASP A 361 37.90 -8.40 -1.62
C ASP A 361 38.05 -7.30 -0.54
N LYS A 362 36.91 -6.87 0.03
CA LYS A 362 36.81 -5.89 1.12
C LYS A 362 36.21 -6.52 2.36
N GLU A 363 36.51 -5.94 3.52
CA GLU A 363 35.89 -6.37 4.77
C GLU A 363 34.37 -6.11 4.76
N SER A 364 33.61 -7.00 5.39
CA SER A 364 32.18 -6.78 5.67
C SER A 364 31.96 -5.48 6.44
N PHE A 365 30.90 -4.76 6.09
CA PHE A 365 30.58 -3.44 6.63
C PHE A 365 29.61 -3.51 7.81
N PHE A 366 28.51 -4.27 7.69
CA PHE A 366 27.44 -4.28 8.70
C PHE A 366 27.69 -5.31 9.81
N LYS A 367 27.96 -6.56 9.44
CA LYS A 367 28.15 -7.72 10.33
C LYS A 367 26.99 -7.93 11.32
N PHE A 368 25.79 -7.52 10.92
CA PHE A 368 24.59 -7.58 11.76
C PHE A 368 24.12 -9.02 11.98
N LYS A 369 23.85 -9.38 13.24
CA LYS A 369 23.33 -10.71 13.59
C LYS A 369 21.82 -10.70 13.80
N ASN A 370 21.28 -9.54 14.17
CA ASN A 370 19.87 -9.42 14.51
C ASN A 370 19.26 -8.10 14.03
N LYS A 371 17.93 -8.07 13.99
CA LYS A 371 17.14 -6.94 13.49
C LYS A 371 17.29 -5.66 14.32
N LYS A 372 17.68 -5.75 15.60
CA LYS A 372 17.85 -4.55 16.46
C LYS A 372 19.04 -3.70 16.04
N GLU A 373 20.04 -4.33 15.42
CA GLU A 373 21.24 -3.65 14.91
C GLU A 373 20.95 -2.77 13.67
N LEU A 374 19.78 -2.93 13.04
CA LEU A 374 19.37 -2.09 11.92
C LEU A 374 19.13 -0.63 12.34
N ALA A 375 18.88 -0.35 13.63
CA ALA A 375 18.74 1.02 14.13
C ALA A 375 20.07 1.80 13.99
N GLY A 376 20.02 2.91 13.27
CA GLY A 376 21.16 3.73 12.84
C GLY A 376 21.58 3.51 11.39
N THR A 377 20.99 2.53 10.70
CA THR A 377 21.32 2.24 9.29
C THR A 377 20.76 3.32 8.37
N LEU A 378 21.55 3.72 7.37
CA LEU A 378 21.14 4.69 6.37
C LEU A 378 20.45 4.02 5.18
N ILE A 379 19.36 4.63 4.74
CA ILE A 379 18.57 4.21 3.57
C ILE A 379 18.36 5.41 2.63
N GLY A 380 18.10 5.16 1.37
CA GLY A 380 17.53 6.13 0.44
C GLY A 380 16.03 5.91 0.34
N CYS A 381 15.24 6.92 0.68
CA CYS A 381 13.80 6.93 0.49
C CYS A 381 13.48 7.68 -0.81
N MET A 382 12.59 7.14 -1.63
CA MET A 382 12.27 7.72 -2.93
C MET A 382 10.81 7.48 -3.30
N ALA A 383 10.16 8.54 -3.74
CA ALA A 383 8.84 8.47 -4.34
C ALA A 383 8.88 7.85 -5.76
N PRO A 384 7.88 7.04 -6.14
CA PRO A 384 7.56 6.73 -7.52
C PRO A 384 7.54 8.00 -8.38
N HIS A 385 7.95 7.87 -9.64
CA HIS A 385 8.04 8.96 -10.61
C HIS A 385 9.06 10.07 -10.28
N ASN A 386 9.77 10.00 -9.15
CA ASN A 386 10.88 10.88 -8.81
C ASN A 386 12.23 10.29 -9.28
N CYS A 387 13.29 11.11 -9.29
CA CYS A 387 14.67 10.72 -9.57
C CYS A 387 15.68 11.15 -8.49
N ALA A 388 15.22 11.87 -7.47
CA ALA A 388 15.99 12.19 -6.28
C ALA A 388 15.57 11.27 -5.12
N ALA A 389 16.54 10.57 -4.54
CA ALA A 389 16.35 9.84 -3.29
C ALA A 389 16.81 10.71 -2.12
N VAL A 390 16.04 10.74 -1.05
CA VAL A 390 16.37 11.44 0.20
C VAL A 390 16.97 10.44 1.16
N VAL A 391 18.16 10.74 1.70
CA VAL A 391 18.78 9.87 2.70
C VAL A 391 17.96 9.93 3.97
N GLY A 392 17.64 8.78 4.55
CA GLY A 392 17.02 8.66 5.86
C GLY A 392 17.81 7.71 6.75
N ARG A 393 17.56 7.78 8.05
CA ARG A 393 18.17 6.90 9.06
C ARG A 393 17.09 6.11 9.76
N VAL A 394 17.21 4.79 9.76
CA VAL A 394 16.25 3.90 10.42
C VAL A 394 16.45 4.01 11.94
N ILE A 395 15.40 4.37 12.68
CA ILE A 395 15.47 4.45 14.15
C ILE A 395 14.73 3.31 14.86
N GLY A 396 13.91 2.53 14.14
CA GLY A 396 13.19 1.40 14.71
C GLY A 396 12.16 0.83 13.76
N PHE A 397 11.33 -0.08 14.29
CA PHE A 397 10.27 -0.75 13.54
C PHE A 397 8.95 -0.77 14.29
N ALA A 398 7.85 -0.46 13.59
CA ALA A 398 6.51 -0.43 14.15
C ALA A 398 5.63 -1.56 13.57
N ASN A 399 4.66 -2.05 14.32
CA ASN A 399 3.70 -3.08 13.90
C ASN A 399 2.56 -2.49 13.05
N ILE A 400 2.94 -1.71 12.04
CA ILE A 400 2.08 -1.10 11.04
C ILE A 400 2.68 -1.34 9.65
N GLN A 401 1.89 -1.19 8.58
CA GLN A 401 2.36 -1.31 7.19
C GLN A 401 2.52 0.06 6.53
N ALA A 402 3.24 0.96 7.19
CA ALA A 402 3.53 2.30 6.70
C ALA A 402 4.99 2.70 7.00
N LEU A 403 5.55 3.57 6.17
CA LEU A 403 6.77 4.31 6.42
C LEU A 403 6.39 5.49 7.31
N LEU A 404 6.78 5.44 8.58
CA LEU A 404 6.57 6.56 9.50
C LEU A 404 7.79 7.47 9.45
N ALA A 405 7.59 8.71 9.06
CA ALA A 405 8.65 9.70 9.02
C ALA A 405 8.11 11.09 9.30
N SER A 406 9.03 12.03 9.58
CA SER A 406 8.68 13.45 9.68
C SER A 406 7.90 13.90 8.43
N PRO A 407 6.88 14.78 8.57
CA PRO A 407 6.24 15.45 7.43
C PRO A 407 7.26 16.08 6.47
N TYR A 408 8.39 16.58 6.99
CA TYR A 408 9.46 17.12 6.17
C TYR A 408 10.14 16.06 5.29
N MET A 409 10.29 14.82 5.78
CA MET A 409 10.84 13.71 5.00
C MET A 409 9.93 13.36 3.82
N HIS A 410 8.62 13.32 4.06
CA HIS A 410 7.64 13.08 3.00
C HIS A 410 7.63 14.24 1.98
N ALA A 411 7.59 15.49 2.45
CA ALA A 411 7.67 16.66 1.58
C ALA A 411 8.98 16.71 0.78
N ALA A 412 10.12 16.29 1.36
CA ALA A 412 11.40 16.20 0.65
C ALA A 412 11.39 15.14 -0.46
N MET A 413 10.59 14.08 -0.32
CA MET A 413 10.33 13.10 -1.37
C MET A 413 9.30 13.59 -2.41
N ARG A 414 8.72 14.77 -2.21
CA ARG A 414 7.61 15.39 -2.97
C ARG A 414 6.32 14.58 -2.84
N ARG A 415 5.86 14.42 -1.60
CA ARG A 415 4.72 13.60 -1.21
C ARG A 415 3.81 14.30 -0.21
N ASP A 416 2.52 14.09 -0.39
CA ASP A 416 1.44 14.78 0.35
C ASP A 416 0.84 13.88 1.45
N CYS A 417 1.29 12.62 1.54
CA CYS A 417 0.76 11.62 2.47
C CYS A 417 -0.74 11.32 2.32
N ASP A 418 -1.31 11.44 1.13
CA ASP A 418 -2.74 11.19 0.82
C ASP A 418 -3.05 9.72 0.46
N GLY A 419 -2.23 8.78 0.94
CA GLY A 419 -2.26 7.36 0.53
C GLY A 419 -1.23 7.00 -0.53
N ASP A 420 -0.26 7.87 -0.73
CA ASP A 420 0.91 7.66 -1.56
C ASP A 420 1.82 6.51 -1.08
N GLU A 421 2.68 6.06 -2.00
CA GLU A 421 3.68 5.03 -1.74
C GLU A 421 5.07 5.61 -1.93
N ALA A 422 6.00 5.19 -1.09
CA ALA A 422 7.42 5.37 -1.27
C ALA A 422 8.11 4.02 -1.49
N CYS A 423 9.37 4.07 -1.90
CA CYS A 423 10.26 2.92 -1.80
C CYS A 423 11.49 3.28 -0.98
N ILE A 424 11.99 2.30 -0.25
CA ILE A 424 13.26 2.40 0.45
C ILE A 424 14.30 1.50 -0.22
N ILE A 425 15.55 1.95 -0.16
CA ILE A 425 16.73 1.27 -0.70
C ILE A 425 17.82 1.36 0.37
N LEU A 426 18.49 0.27 0.72
CA LEU A 426 19.63 0.35 1.64
C LEU A 426 20.73 1.22 1.00
N LEU A 427 21.27 2.21 1.71
CA LEU A 427 22.19 3.17 1.10
C LEU A 427 23.45 2.50 0.52
N MET A 428 23.99 1.50 1.22
CA MET A 428 25.18 0.78 0.72
C MET A 428 24.87 -0.09 -0.51
N ASP A 429 23.70 -0.73 -0.56
CA ASP A 429 23.22 -1.45 -1.76
C ASP A 429 23.07 -0.48 -2.93
N LEU A 430 22.49 0.70 -2.67
CA LEU A 430 22.36 1.74 -3.68
C LEU A 430 23.72 2.13 -4.27
N LEU A 431 24.73 2.39 -3.43
CA LEU A 431 26.05 2.83 -3.89
C LEU A 431 26.81 1.74 -4.67
N LEU A 432 26.70 0.48 -4.26
CA LEU A 432 27.44 -0.63 -4.88
C LEU A 432 26.76 -1.17 -6.15
N ASN A 433 25.43 -1.21 -6.17
CA ASN A 433 24.67 -1.96 -7.17
C ASN A 433 23.94 -1.11 -8.21
N PHE A 434 23.71 0.17 -7.92
CA PHE A 434 23.11 1.06 -8.91
C PHE A 434 24.03 1.32 -10.10
N SER A 435 23.45 1.29 -11.31
CA SER A 435 24.13 1.81 -12.49
C SER A 435 23.16 2.37 -13.52
N LYS A 436 23.47 3.59 -14.01
CA LYS A 436 22.77 4.19 -15.16
C LYS A 436 22.82 3.31 -16.41
N LYS A 437 23.83 2.43 -16.53
CA LYS A 437 23.99 1.49 -17.67
C LYS A 437 22.92 0.40 -17.69
N PHE A 438 22.24 0.13 -16.58
CA PHE A 438 21.14 -0.84 -16.52
C PHE A 438 19.79 -0.23 -16.88
N LEU A 439 19.67 1.10 -16.81
CA LEU A 439 18.41 1.77 -17.06
C LEU A 439 17.92 1.54 -18.51
N PRO A 440 16.60 1.35 -18.70
CA PRO A 440 16.04 1.18 -20.03
C PRO A 440 16.28 2.39 -20.94
N ALA A 441 16.54 2.14 -22.23
CA ALA A 441 16.83 3.21 -23.20
C ALA A 441 15.61 4.01 -23.69
N HIS A 442 14.38 3.58 -23.37
CA HIS A 442 13.16 4.25 -23.83
C HIS A 442 12.83 5.49 -22.98
N ARG A 443 12.02 6.41 -23.53
CA ARG A 443 11.52 7.59 -22.81
C ARG A 443 10.83 7.16 -21.51
N GLY A 444 11.21 7.77 -20.38
CA GLY A 444 10.73 7.40 -19.05
C GLY A 444 11.54 6.30 -18.34
N GLY A 445 12.54 5.69 -18.99
CA GLY A 445 13.39 4.67 -18.38
C GLY A 445 14.16 5.14 -17.13
N THR A 446 14.49 6.43 -17.09
CA THR A 446 15.18 7.12 -15.98
C THR A 446 14.24 7.58 -14.86
N GLN A 447 12.93 7.58 -15.06
CA GLN A 447 11.99 7.87 -13.97
C GLN A 447 12.05 6.72 -12.96
N ASP A 448 11.83 7.02 -11.68
CA ASP A 448 11.88 6.02 -10.60
C ASP A 448 13.27 5.34 -10.53
N ALA A 449 14.34 6.13 -10.72
CA ALA A 449 15.74 5.73 -10.53
C ALA A 449 16.45 6.80 -9.68
N PRO A 450 17.21 6.42 -8.65
CA PRO A 450 17.89 7.34 -7.74
C PRO A 450 19.13 7.97 -8.41
N LEU A 451 18.90 8.97 -9.27
CA LEU A 451 19.95 9.66 -10.01
C LEU A 451 20.70 10.69 -9.18
N VAL A 452 20.02 11.24 -8.17
CA VAL A 452 20.54 12.24 -7.24
C VAL A 452 20.22 11.78 -5.81
N LEU A 453 21.16 12.02 -4.90
CA LEU A 453 20.97 11.78 -3.47
C LEU A 453 20.92 13.11 -2.74
N ASN A 454 19.80 13.35 -2.05
CA ASN A 454 19.66 14.47 -1.14
C ASN A 454 20.04 14.03 0.27
N THR A 455 21.17 14.54 0.76
CA THR A 455 21.73 14.20 2.07
C THR A 455 21.38 15.21 3.16
N ARG A 456 20.90 16.40 2.79
CA ARG A 456 20.60 17.48 3.73
C ARG A 456 19.33 18.19 3.33
N MET A 457 18.34 18.11 4.20
CA MET A 457 17.08 18.80 4.05
C MET A 457 17.18 20.27 4.49
N ARG A 458 16.46 21.14 3.79
CA ARG A 458 16.23 22.54 4.15
C ARG A 458 14.73 22.77 4.12
N ALA A 459 14.16 23.29 5.21
CA ALA A 459 12.71 23.39 5.35
C ALA A 459 12.07 24.26 4.25
N GLY A 460 12.75 25.32 3.80
CA GLY A 460 12.24 26.16 2.70
C GLY A 460 12.36 25.56 1.29
N GLU A 461 13.03 24.41 1.11
CA GLU A 461 13.23 23.77 -0.19
C GLU A 461 12.37 22.51 -0.40
N VAL A 462 11.65 22.07 0.64
CA VAL A 462 10.69 20.96 0.52
C VAL A 462 9.37 21.43 -0.08
N ASP A 463 8.49 20.48 -0.39
CA ASP A 463 7.16 20.75 -0.92
C ASP A 463 6.32 21.63 0.02
N ASP A 464 5.46 22.48 -0.54
CA ASP A 464 4.80 23.57 0.19
C ASP A 464 3.63 23.12 1.06
N MET A 465 3.07 21.92 0.85
CA MET A 465 1.97 21.43 1.68
C MET A 465 2.33 21.31 3.16
N VAL A 466 3.61 21.05 3.49
CA VAL A 466 4.05 20.98 4.90
C VAL A 466 3.95 22.33 5.60
N PHE A 467 3.93 23.44 4.86
CA PHE A 467 3.93 24.81 5.39
C PHE A 467 2.62 25.15 6.11
N ASP A 468 1.52 24.48 5.77
CA ASP A 468 0.21 24.65 6.39
C ASP A 468 -0.07 23.62 7.52
N LEU A 469 0.95 22.86 7.96
CA LEU A 469 0.83 21.96 9.10
C LEU A 469 0.71 22.77 10.41
N ASP A 470 -0.35 22.49 11.19
CA ASP A 470 -0.53 22.99 12.55
C ASP A 470 0.40 22.27 13.52
N ILE A 471 1.16 23.07 14.27
CA ILE A 471 2.18 22.61 15.23
C ILE A 471 1.87 23.08 16.65
N SER A 472 0.64 23.52 16.90
CA SER A 472 0.17 23.97 18.20
C SER A 472 -0.05 22.80 19.17
N LYS A 473 0.31 23.01 20.46
CA LYS A 473 0.06 22.05 21.55
C LYS A 473 -1.42 21.96 21.94
N LYS A 474 -2.19 23.01 21.67
CA LYS A 474 -3.62 23.09 21.94
C LYS A 474 -4.29 23.94 20.87
N ILE A 475 -5.39 23.42 20.34
CA ILE A 475 -6.24 24.16 19.41
C ILE A 475 -6.88 25.37 20.14
N PRO A 476 -6.77 26.60 19.58
CA PRO A 476 -7.31 27.81 20.20
C PRO A 476 -8.85 27.82 20.23
N LEU A 477 -9.43 28.48 21.24
CA LEU A 477 -10.90 28.60 21.38
C LEU A 477 -11.51 29.38 20.22
N GLU A 478 -10.77 30.32 19.67
CA GLU A 478 -11.12 31.14 18.51
C GLU A 478 -11.46 30.26 17.31
N LEU A 479 -10.73 29.14 17.09
CA LEU A 479 -11.00 28.22 15.99
C LEU A 479 -12.39 27.58 16.12
N PHE A 480 -12.74 27.11 17.32
CA PHE A 480 -14.04 26.49 17.56
C PHE A 480 -15.20 27.47 17.39
N LYS A 481 -15.04 28.73 17.85
CA LYS A 481 -16.06 29.78 17.68
C LYS A 481 -16.23 30.16 16.21
N ALA A 482 -15.14 30.30 15.48
CA ALA A 482 -15.18 30.63 14.06
C ALA A 482 -15.76 29.49 13.21
N ALA A 483 -15.50 28.23 13.59
CA ALA A 483 -16.13 27.07 12.97
C ALA A 483 -17.65 27.02 13.20
N GLU A 484 -18.15 27.45 14.37
CA GLU A 484 -19.59 27.60 14.62
C GLU A 484 -20.24 28.68 13.74
N GLU A 485 -19.46 29.69 13.33
CA GLU A 485 -19.89 30.78 12.44
C GLU A 485 -19.60 30.47 10.96
N GLU A 486 -19.09 29.27 10.64
CA GLU A 486 -18.69 28.84 9.29
C GLU A 486 -17.74 29.83 8.58
N LYS A 487 -16.86 30.49 9.35
CA LYS A 487 -15.87 31.43 8.83
C LYS A 487 -14.79 30.76 7.98
N SER A 488 -14.16 31.55 7.13
CA SER A 488 -13.03 31.10 6.31
C SER A 488 -11.84 30.71 7.19
N PRO A 489 -11.11 29.62 6.88
CA PRO A 489 -9.94 29.19 7.66
C PRO A 489 -8.81 30.22 7.68
N TYR A 490 -8.76 31.12 6.68
CA TYR A 490 -7.74 32.17 6.59
C TYR A 490 -7.94 33.34 7.56
N GLU A 491 -9.11 33.44 8.20
CA GLU A 491 -9.41 34.52 9.17
C GLU A 491 -8.77 34.27 10.55
N ILE A 492 -8.29 33.05 10.79
CA ILE A 492 -7.84 32.59 12.10
C ILE A 492 -6.34 32.36 12.04
N LYS A 493 -5.62 33.00 12.97
CA LYS A 493 -4.17 32.81 13.08
C LYS A 493 -3.88 31.52 13.87
N MET A 494 -3.25 30.56 13.21
CA MET A 494 -2.73 29.32 13.79
C MET A 494 -1.20 29.39 13.89
N ASP A 495 -0.58 28.49 14.66
CA ASP A 495 0.87 28.28 14.65
C ASP A 495 1.19 27.26 13.55
N LEU A 496 1.79 27.73 12.46
CA LEU A 496 2.02 26.94 11.25
C LEU A 496 3.52 26.82 10.96
N VAL A 497 3.91 25.74 10.28
CA VAL A 497 5.32 25.53 9.86
C VAL A 497 5.86 26.71 9.07
N LYS A 498 5.05 27.33 8.19
CA LYS A 498 5.47 28.48 7.38
C LYS A 498 5.99 29.66 8.19
N ASP A 499 5.47 29.84 9.41
CA ASP A 499 5.85 30.95 10.29
C ASP A 499 7.26 30.76 10.88
N ARG A 500 7.84 29.56 10.75
CA ARG A 500 9.16 29.19 11.29
C ARG A 500 10.27 29.08 10.24
N LEU A 501 9.93 29.14 8.95
CA LEU A 501 10.90 29.02 7.84
C LEU A 501 11.95 30.14 7.89
N GLY A 502 13.23 29.79 7.70
CA GLY A 502 14.36 30.72 7.77
C GLY A 502 14.80 31.07 9.19
N GLY A 503 14.11 30.54 10.21
CA GLY A 503 14.40 30.76 11.63
C GLY A 503 15.47 29.84 12.20
N LYS A 504 15.72 29.95 13.52
CA LYS A 504 16.60 29.01 14.24
C LYS A 504 15.93 27.65 14.51
N HIS A 505 14.59 27.63 14.52
CA HIS A 505 13.77 26.49 14.91
C HIS A 505 12.92 25.98 13.75
N GLU A 506 13.56 25.64 12.63
CA GLU A 506 12.85 25.17 11.42
C GLU A 506 12.31 23.75 11.57
N PHE A 507 12.97 22.92 12.39
CA PHE A 507 12.73 21.47 12.44
C PHE A 507 12.33 20.95 13.83
N ASP A 508 12.39 21.80 14.86
CA ASP A 508 12.21 21.43 16.26
C ASP A 508 11.07 22.22 16.92
N GLY A 509 10.61 21.71 18.07
CA GLY A 509 9.53 22.32 18.83
C GLY A 509 8.17 22.17 18.16
N ILE A 510 7.99 21.12 17.35
CA ILE A 510 6.68 20.73 16.84
C ILE A 510 5.88 20.14 17.99
N HIS A 511 4.59 20.45 18.05
CA HIS A 511 3.68 19.82 18.98
C HIS A 511 2.50 19.19 18.26
N PHE A 512 1.71 18.44 19.03
CA PHE A 512 0.44 17.87 18.60
C PHE A 512 -0.64 18.20 19.64
N SER A 513 -1.88 18.34 19.17
CA SER A 513 -3.00 18.71 20.04
C SER A 513 -3.70 17.52 20.70
N TYR A 514 -3.58 16.31 20.14
CA TYR A 514 -4.24 15.10 20.64
C TYR A 514 -3.25 13.95 20.75
N ASP A 515 -3.15 13.37 21.95
CA ASP A 515 -2.24 12.25 22.22
C ASP A 515 -2.86 10.90 21.82
N THR A 516 -2.00 9.91 21.60
CA THR A 516 -2.37 8.51 21.40
C THR A 516 -1.65 7.64 22.42
N SER A 517 -2.31 6.55 22.85
CA SER A 517 -1.71 5.63 23.80
C SER A 517 -0.53 4.86 23.19
N ASP A 518 -0.69 4.35 21.97
CA ASP A 518 0.34 3.65 21.18
C ASP A 518 -0.02 3.72 19.69
N ILE A 519 0.92 4.13 18.85
CA ILE A 519 0.77 4.24 17.38
C ILE A 519 0.48 2.90 16.69
N ASN A 520 0.78 1.78 17.35
CA ASN A 520 0.54 0.43 16.87
C ASN A 520 -0.86 -0.09 17.20
N LEU A 521 -1.69 0.68 17.91
CA LEU A 521 -3.04 0.26 18.27
C LEU A 521 -3.96 0.29 17.05
N GLY A 522 -4.32 -0.89 16.58
CA GLY A 522 -5.24 -1.07 15.48
C GLY A 522 -5.02 -2.39 14.74
N PRO A 523 -5.85 -2.69 13.73
CA PRO A 523 -5.60 -3.82 12.85
C PRO A 523 -4.34 -3.56 12.02
N SER A 524 -3.29 -4.35 12.22
CA SER A 524 -2.00 -4.19 11.53
C SER A 524 -2.02 -4.58 10.05
N CYS A 525 -3.08 -5.26 9.60
CA CYS A 525 -3.32 -5.66 8.23
C CYS A 525 -4.81 -5.63 7.91
N SER A 526 -5.18 -5.03 6.78
CA SER A 526 -6.55 -4.94 6.33
C SER A 526 -7.07 -6.31 5.89
N SER A 527 -8.34 -6.58 6.22
CA SER A 527 -9.01 -7.81 5.75
C SER A 527 -9.09 -7.87 4.21
N TYR A 528 -8.95 -6.74 3.52
CA TYR A 528 -8.90 -6.72 2.06
C TYR A 528 -7.73 -7.53 1.49
N LYS A 529 -6.58 -7.55 2.18
CA LYS A 529 -5.41 -8.33 1.77
C LYS A 529 -5.55 -9.82 2.05
N THR A 530 -6.22 -10.18 3.16
CA THR A 530 -6.38 -11.57 3.58
C THR A 530 -7.51 -12.30 2.85
N LEU A 531 -8.52 -11.57 2.35
CA LEU A 531 -9.61 -12.16 1.58
C LEU A 531 -9.16 -12.61 0.18
N PRO A 532 -9.30 -13.91 -0.17
CA PRO A 532 -8.71 -14.47 -1.38
C PRO A 532 -9.48 -14.09 -2.65
N THR A 533 -10.81 -14.07 -2.62
CA THR A 533 -11.63 -13.88 -3.82
C THR A 533 -12.37 -12.54 -3.83
N MET A 534 -12.63 -12.02 -5.04
CA MET A 534 -13.45 -10.82 -5.21
C MET A 534 -14.90 -11.01 -4.76
N LYS A 535 -15.45 -12.22 -4.86
CA LYS A 535 -16.80 -12.53 -4.34
C LYS A 535 -16.84 -12.37 -2.82
N ASP A 536 -15.81 -12.85 -2.11
CA ASP A 536 -15.71 -12.68 -0.65
C ASP A 536 -15.53 -11.21 -0.26
N LYS A 537 -14.71 -10.47 -1.01
CA LYS A 537 -14.53 -9.02 -0.79
C LYS A 537 -15.84 -8.26 -0.94
N LEU A 538 -16.58 -8.52 -2.02
CA LEU A 538 -17.89 -7.90 -2.26
C LEU A 538 -18.89 -8.29 -1.18
N LYS A 539 -18.95 -9.57 -0.79
CA LYS A 539 -19.83 -10.05 0.27
C LYS A 539 -19.56 -9.34 1.59
N ASN A 540 -18.29 -9.26 2.02
CA ASN A 540 -17.90 -8.57 3.25
C ASN A 540 -18.16 -7.06 3.20
N GLN A 541 -17.89 -6.42 2.05
CA GLN A 541 -18.24 -5.01 1.84
C GLN A 541 -19.74 -4.78 2.06
N MET A 542 -20.60 -5.63 1.47
CA MET A 542 -22.05 -5.47 1.63
C MET A 542 -22.54 -5.79 3.05
N ILE A 543 -21.92 -6.76 3.75
CA ILE A 543 -22.19 -7.02 5.17
C ILE A 543 -21.89 -5.76 6.00
N LEU A 544 -20.79 -5.08 5.72
CA LEU A 544 -20.44 -3.83 6.39
C LEU A 544 -21.44 -2.72 6.07
N CYS A 545 -21.85 -2.59 4.81
CA CYS A 545 -22.86 -1.60 4.40
C CYS A 545 -24.19 -1.80 5.16
N LYS A 546 -24.61 -3.04 5.40
CA LYS A 546 -25.81 -3.34 6.22
C LYS A 546 -25.68 -2.95 7.69
N LYS A 547 -24.46 -2.91 8.22
CA LYS A 547 -24.19 -2.55 9.62
C LYS A 547 -24.07 -1.04 9.82
N ILE A 548 -23.66 -0.29 8.79
CA ILE A 548 -23.40 1.14 8.89
C ILE A 548 -24.65 1.93 8.51
N ARG A 549 -25.14 2.76 9.45
CA ARG A 549 -26.31 3.63 9.26
C ARG A 549 -26.12 4.67 8.14
N ALA A 550 -24.90 5.18 7.97
CA ALA A 550 -24.58 6.25 7.02
C ALA A 550 -24.47 5.78 5.56
N VAL A 551 -24.61 4.47 5.29
CA VAL A 551 -24.37 3.90 3.97
C VAL A 551 -25.66 3.29 3.43
N ASP A 552 -26.11 3.76 2.27
CA ASP A 552 -27.22 3.14 1.54
C ASP A 552 -26.73 1.89 0.79
N THR A 553 -27.25 0.72 1.17
CA THR A 553 -26.89 -0.55 0.55
C THR A 553 -27.29 -0.63 -0.93
N THR A 554 -28.42 -0.04 -1.30
CA THR A 554 -28.93 -0.08 -2.68
C THR A 554 -28.06 0.81 -3.58
N ASP A 555 -27.69 2.00 -3.08
CA ASP A 555 -26.80 2.89 -3.83
C ASP A 555 -25.39 2.30 -3.98
N VAL A 556 -24.83 1.68 -2.94
CA VAL A 556 -23.53 1.00 -3.04
C VAL A 556 -23.58 -0.14 -4.06
N ALA A 557 -24.64 -0.97 -4.04
CA ALA A 557 -24.81 -2.05 -5.00
C ALA A 557 -24.87 -1.52 -6.44
N ARG A 558 -25.66 -0.46 -6.67
CA ARG A 558 -25.75 0.24 -7.96
C ARG A 558 -24.38 0.73 -8.43
N LEU A 559 -23.64 1.45 -7.57
CA LEU A 559 -22.32 1.98 -7.89
C LEU A 559 -21.32 0.87 -8.26
N VAL A 560 -21.30 -0.23 -7.50
CA VAL A 560 -20.41 -1.37 -7.80
C VAL A 560 -20.74 -1.97 -9.17
N ILE A 561 -22.02 -2.17 -9.47
CA ILE A 561 -22.45 -2.73 -10.75
C ILE A 561 -22.09 -1.79 -11.90
N GLU A 562 -22.49 -0.52 -11.82
CA GLU A 562 -22.35 0.45 -12.92
C GLU A 562 -20.90 0.86 -13.20
N ARG A 563 -20.10 1.06 -12.14
CA ARG A 563 -18.73 1.58 -12.29
C ARG A 563 -17.71 0.48 -12.49
N HIS A 564 -17.95 -0.72 -12.00
CA HIS A 564 -16.97 -1.81 -12.04
C HIS A 564 -17.47 -3.01 -12.85
N LEU A 565 -18.53 -3.68 -12.40
CA LEU A 565 -18.89 -5.00 -12.94
C LEU A 565 -19.37 -4.93 -14.40
N ILE A 566 -20.36 -4.07 -14.70
CA ILE A 566 -20.94 -4.01 -16.05
C ILE A 566 -19.92 -3.52 -17.09
N ARG A 567 -19.03 -2.60 -16.70
CA ARG A 567 -17.97 -2.07 -17.57
C ARG A 567 -16.93 -3.14 -17.88
N ASP A 568 -16.53 -3.94 -16.89
CA ASP A 568 -15.57 -5.03 -17.08
C ASP A 568 -16.17 -6.15 -17.95
N ILE A 569 -17.43 -6.55 -17.69
CA ILE A 569 -18.12 -7.57 -18.48
C ILE A 569 -18.25 -7.12 -19.95
N LYS A 570 -18.84 -5.94 -20.21
CA LYS A 570 -18.99 -5.41 -21.58
C LYS A 570 -17.63 -5.20 -22.26
N GLY A 571 -16.64 -4.71 -21.50
CA GLY A 571 -15.29 -4.47 -21.99
C GLY A 571 -14.58 -5.77 -22.42
N ASN A 572 -14.64 -6.81 -21.58
CA ASN A 572 -14.05 -8.11 -21.89
C ASN A 572 -14.82 -8.82 -23.02
N PHE A 573 -16.15 -8.71 -23.04
CA PHE A 573 -16.98 -9.27 -24.12
C PHE A 573 -16.66 -8.63 -25.48
N ARG A 574 -16.57 -7.29 -25.54
CA ARG A 574 -16.15 -6.58 -26.76
C ARG A 574 -14.72 -6.94 -27.17
N LYS A 575 -13.79 -7.04 -26.22
CA LYS A 575 -12.41 -7.43 -26.55
C LYS A 575 -12.31 -8.88 -27.01
N PHE A 576 -13.18 -9.77 -26.53
CA PHE A 576 -13.21 -11.17 -26.95
C PHE A 576 -13.54 -11.32 -28.43
N SER A 577 -14.50 -10.56 -28.96
CA SER A 577 -14.82 -10.60 -30.41
C SER A 577 -13.72 -10.01 -31.30
N MET A 578 -12.87 -9.14 -30.74
CA MET A 578 -11.76 -8.47 -31.44
C MET A 578 -10.37 -9.06 -31.11
N GLN A 579 -10.32 -10.19 -30.41
CA GLN A 579 -9.08 -10.67 -29.79
C GLN A 579 -8.05 -11.20 -30.79
N VAL A 580 -6.80 -11.29 -30.32
CA VAL A 580 -5.72 -11.99 -31.03
C VAL A 580 -5.49 -13.36 -30.42
N PHE A 581 -4.89 -14.25 -31.20
CA PHE A 581 -4.53 -15.61 -30.80
C PHE A 581 -3.05 -15.66 -30.44
N ARG A 582 -2.71 -16.37 -29.37
CA ARG A 582 -1.31 -16.52 -28.94
C ARG A 582 -0.91 -17.98 -28.92
N CYS A 583 0.27 -18.29 -29.46
CA CYS A 583 0.87 -19.62 -29.29
C CYS A 583 1.33 -19.82 -27.84
N THR A 584 1.02 -20.97 -27.25
CA THR A 584 1.44 -21.32 -25.88
C THR A 584 2.95 -21.53 -25.75
N SER A 585 3.60 -22.05 -26.79
CA SER A 585 5.03 -22.40 -26.77
C SER A 585 5.92 -21.20 -27.09
N CYS A 586 5.70 -20.55 -28.25
CA CYS A 586 6.59 -19.47 -28.72
C CYS A 586 6.06 -18.05 -28.47
N ASN A 587 4.82 -17.89 -27.96
CA ASN A 587 4.17 -16.60 -27.72
C ASN A 587 3.97 -15.70 -28.96
N SER A 588 4.12 -16.24 -30.17
CA SER A 588 3.73 -15.55 -31.39
C SER A 588 2.25 -15.18 -31.34
N LYS A 589 1.93 -13.99 -31.84
CA LYS A 589 0.58 -13.45 -31.86
C LYS A 589 0.06 -13.41 -33.29
N TYR A 590 -1.14 -13.92 -33.49
CA TYR A 590 -1.83 -13.93 -34.77
C TYR A 590 -3.15 -13.18 -34.64
N ARG A 591 -3.41 -12.25 -35.58
CA ARG A 591 -4.70 -11.55 -35.64
C ARG A 591 -5.85 -12.50 -35.96
N ARG A 592 -5.59 -13.50 -36.80
CA ARG A 592 -6.52 -14.57 -37.17
C ARG A 592 -5.83 -15.92 -37.00
N PRO A 593 -6.54 -16.98 -36.58
CA PRO A 593 -5.93 -18.29 -36.51
C PRO A 593 -5.53 -18.74 -37.93
N PRO A 594 -4.30 -19.23 -38.14
CA PRO A 594 -3.92 -19.87 -39.39
C PRO A 594 -4.87 -21.04 -39.69
N LEU A 595 -5.18 -21.26 -40.97
CA LEU A 595 -6.10 -22.34 -41.40
C LEU A 595 -5.62 -23.73 -40.98
N VAL A 596 -4.31 -23.90 -40.78
CA VAL A 596 -3.68 -25.14 -40.27
C VAL A 596 -4.07 -25.44 -38.80
N GLY A 597 -4.65 -24.48 -38.08
CA GLY A 597 -5.04 -24.61 -36.66
C GLY A 597 -3.87 -24.65 -35.67
N LYS A 598 -2.63 -24.63 -36.17
CA LYS A 598 -1.38 -24.64 -35.38
C LYS A 598 -0.57 -23.38 -35.63
N CYS A 599 0.33 -23.09 -34.70
CA CYS A 599 1.29 -22.01 -34.84
C CYS A 599 2.24 -22.28 -36.02
N THR A 600 2.28 -21.36 -37.00
CA THR A 600 3.15 -21.49 -38.18
C THR A 600 4.64 -21.45 -37.85
N ASN A 601 5.02 -20.88 -36.69
CA ASN A 601 6.43 -20.74 -36.30
C ASN A 601 7.00 -21.95 -35.53
N CYS A 602 6.16 -22.73 -34.84
CA CYS A 602 6.66 -23.78 -33.93
C CYS A 602 5.72 -25.00 -33.80
N GLY A 603 4.63 -25.08 -34.57
CA GLY A 603 3.65 -26.17 -34.52
C GLY A 603 2.79 -26.23 -33.24
N GLY A 604 2.99 -25.33 -32.28
CA GLY A 604 2.29 -25.33 -31.00
C GLY A 604 0.82 -24.86 -31.09
N ASN A 605 0.06 -25.12 -30.02
CA ASN A 605 -1.36 -24.78 -29.95
C ASN A 605 -1.57 -23.26 -29.81
N LEU A 606 -2.64 -22.78 -30.45
CA LEU A 606 -3.10 -21.40 -30.38
C LEU A 606 -4.22 -21.30 -29.36
N MET A 607 -4.08 -20.35 -28.44
CA MET A 607 -5.08 -20.08 -27.41
C MET A 607 -5.65 -18.68 -27.59
N PHE A 608 -6.92 -18.54 -27.20
CA PHE A 608 -7.56 -17.25 -26.99
C PHE A 608 -6.77 -16.42 -25.97
N THR A 609 -6.66 -15.11 -26.21
CA THR A 609 -6.06 -14.20 -25.23
C THR A 609 -7.05 -13.82 -24.13
N ILE A 610 -8.34 -13.88 -24.42
CA ILE A 610 -9.43 -13.68 -23.47
C ILE A 610 -10.28 -14.94 -23.46
N SER A 611 -10.43 -15.57 -22.30
CA SER A 611 -11.23 -16.80 -22.16
C SER A 611 -12.69 -16.48 -21.87
N LYS A 612 -13.62 -17.38 -22.25
CA LYS A 612 -15.05 -17.31 -21.87
C LYS A 612 -15.23 -17.10 -20.37
N GLY A 613 -14.45 -17.83 -19.56
CA GLY A 613 -14.50 -17.72 -18.09
C GLY A 613 -14.18 -16.32 -17.56
N SER A 614 -13.32 -15.56 -18.24
CA SER A 614 -13.01 -14.18 -17.81
C SER A 614 -14.20 -13.22 -17.96
N ILE A 615 -15.07 -13.47 -18.94
CA ILE A 615 -16.26 -12.65 -19.20
C ILE A 615 -17.38 -13.03 -18.20
N LEU A 616 -17.57 -14.33 -17.98
CA LEU A 616 -18.62 -14.83 -17.08
C LEU A 616 -18.33 -14.62 -15.59
N LYS A 617 -17.06 -14.41 -15.23
CA LYS A 617 -16.56 -14.31 -13.84
C LYS A 617 -17.42 -13.43 -12.92
N TYR A 618 -17.95 -12.33 -13.44
CA TYR A 618 -18.68 -11.32 -12.66
C TYR A 618 -20.17 -11.23 -12.98
N LEU A 619 -20.65 -11.91 -14.02
CA LEU A 619 -22.03 -11.75 -14.49
C LEU A 619 -23.05 -12.24 -13.46
N GLU A 620 -22.85 -13.45 -12.94
CA GLU A 620 -23.74 -14.04 -11.92
C GLU A 620 -23.75 -13.20 -10.65
N ALA A 621 -22.56 -12.80 -10.16
CA ALA A 621 -22.44 -11.98 -8.97
C ALA A 621 -23.11 -10.61 -9.12
N ALA A 622 -23.05 -10.01 -10.32
CA ALA A 622 -23.73 -8.74 -10.61
C ALA A 622 -25.26 -8.90 -10.56
N LEU A 623 -25.80 -9.98 -11.14
CA LEU A 623 -27.23 -10.27 -11.12
C LEU A 623 -27.75 -10.58 -9.71
N GLU A 624 -27.03 -11.43 -8.96
CA GLU A 624 -27.37 -11.71 -7.56
C GLU A 624 -27.37 -10.44 -6.71
N LEU A 625 -26.40 -9.55 -6.92
CA LEU A 625 -26.31 -8.27 -6.21
C LEU A 625 -27.47 -7.34 -6.58
N ALA A 626 -27.80 -7.24 -7.87
CA ALA A 626 -28.89 -6.42 -8.37
C ALA A 626 -30.24 -6.85 -7.75
N ILE A 627 -30.53 -8.15 -7.75
CA ILE A 627 -31.77 -8.72 -7.21
C ILE A 627 -31.82 -8.54 -5.69
N LYS A 628 -30.74 -8.91 -4.98
CA LYS A 628 -30.71 -8.93 -3.52
C LYS A 628 -30.86 -7.55 -2.88
N TYR A 629 -30.36 -6.50 -3.54
CA TYR A 629 -30.40 -5.14 -3.02
C TYR A 629 -31.42 -4.25 -3.75
N ASN A 630 -32.29 -4.85 -4.54
CA ASN A 630 -33.40 -4.19 -5.24
C ASN A 630 -32.95 -2.92 -5.98
N VAL A 631 -31.92 -3.05 -6.83
CA VAL A 631 -31.46 -1.94 -7.68
C VAL A 631 -32.51 -1.58 -8.74
N SER A 632 -32.33 -0.45 -9.43
CA SER A 632 -33.31 0.00 -10.44
C SER A 632 -33.56 -1.04 -11.53
N SER A 633 -34.82 -1.15 -11.97
CA SER A 633 -35.24 -2.10 -13.02
C SER A 633 -34.42 -1.92 -14.30
N TYR A 634 -34.09 -0.68 -14.65
CA TYR A 634 -33.22 -0.38 -15.79
C TYR A 634 -31.85 -1.06 -15.70
N LEU A 635 -31.22 -1.05 -14.52
CA LEU A 635 -29.90 -1.65 -14.32
C LEU A 635 -29.98 -3.18 -14.38
N LEU A 636 -31.06 -3.76 -13.83
CA LEU A 636 -31.32 -5.19 -13.90
C LEU A 636 -31.52 -5.64 -15.36
N GLU A 637 -32.38 -4.96 -16.11
CA GLU A 637 -32.60 -5.20 -17.54
C GLU A 637 -31.31 -5.09 -18.35
N CYS A 638 -30.47 -4.09 -18.06
CA CYS A 638 -29.17 -3.92 -18.70
C CYS A 638 -28.26 -5.14 -18.48
N LEU A 639 -28.25 -5.73 -17.29
CA LEU A 639 -27.48 -6.94 -16.99
C LEU A 639 -28.08 -8.17 -17.69
N GLU A 640 -29.40 -8.28 -17.75
CA GLU A 640 -30.09 -9.38 -18.45
C GLU A 640 -29.84 -9.34 -19.96
N ILE A 641 -29.84 -8.16 -20.58
CA ILE A 641 -29.50 -8.00 -22.00
C ILE A 641 -28.06 -8.45 -22.24
N VAL A 642 -27.11 -8.01 -21.41
CA VAL A 642 -25.71 -8.45 -21.51
C VAL A 642 -25.58 -9.96 -21.36
N LYS A 643 -26.34 -10.57 -20.43
CA LYS A 643 -26.38 -12.02 -20.28
C LYS A 643 -26.90 -12.71 -21.56
N LYS A 644 -27.99 -12.21 -22.14
CA LYS A 644 -28.55 -12.72 -23.41
C LYS A 644 -27.54 -12.62 -24.56
N ASP A 645 -26.82 -11.51 -24.68
CA ASP A 645 -25.79 -11.31 -25.71
C ASP A 645 -24.64 -12.33 -25.55
N ILE A 646 -24.19 -12.54 -24.31
CA ILE A 646 -23.15 -13.53 -24.00
C ILE A 646 -23.63 -14.95 -24.31
N GLU A 647 -24.85 -15.31 -23.91
CA GLU A 647 -25.45 -16.61 -24.22
C GLU A 647 -25.65 -16.83 -25.72
N SER A 648 -25.97 -15.79 -26.48
CA SER A 648 -26.10 -15.86 -27.95
C SER A 648 -24.77 -16.22 -28.62
N VAL A 649 -23.65 -15.64 -28.16
CA VAL A 649 -22.32 -15.89 -28.73
C VAL A 649 -21.72 -17.22 -28.29
N PHE A 650 -21.87 -17.58 -27.02
CA PHE A 650 -21.22 -18.77 -26.45
C PHE A 650 -22.12 -20.02 -26.42
N GLY A 651 -23.40 -19.87 -26.76
CA GLY A 651 -24.43 -20.85 -26.48
C GLY A 651 -24.77 -20.91 -24.98
N ARG A 652 -25.97 -21.42 -24.67
CA ARG A 652 -26.31 -21.88 -23.32
C ARG A 652 -25.48 -23.13 -23.01
N GLU A 653 -25.08 -23.31 -21.75
CA GLU A 653 -24.49 -24.58 -21.35
C GLU A 653 -25.49 -25.70 -21.68
N LYS A 654 -25.02 -26.80 -22.29
CA LYS A 654 -25.84 -28.00 -22.42
C LYS A 654 -26.28 -28.37 -21.00
N GLU A 655 -27.58 -28.56 -20.78
CA GLU A 655 -28.12 -29.02 -19.50
C GLU A 655 -27.27 -30.18 -18.98
N LYS A 656 -26.55 -29.95 -17.88
CA LYS A 656 -25.89 -31.04 -17.16
C LYS A 656 -27.00 -31.79 -16.45
N GLN A 657 -27.18 -33.06 -16.80
CA GLN A 657 -28.06 -33.96 -16.07
C GLN A 657 -27.60 -34.02 -14.62
N GLU A 658 -28.30 -33.32 -13.73
CA GLU A 658 -28.06 -33.37 -12.29
C GLU A 658 -28.78 -34.58 -11.69
N ASN A 659 -28.17 -35.20 -10.69
CA ASN A 659 -28.75 -36.33 -9.99
C ASN A 659 -29.90 -35.85 -9.08
N LEU A 660 -31.07 -36.48 -9.17
CA LEU A 660 -32.27 -36.13 -8.39
C LEU A 660 -32.02 -36.10 -6.88
N ALA A 661 -31.07 -36.91 -6.38
CA ALA A 661 -30.65 -36.95 -4.98
C ALA A 661 -30.00 -35.65 -4.44
N LYS A 662 -29.81 -34.64 -5.28
CA LYS A 662 -29.30 -33.32 -4.85
C LYS A 662 -30.43 -32.37 -4.39
N TRP A 663 -31.68 -32.74 -4.68
CA TRP A 663 -32.90 -31.96 -4.43
C TRP A 663 -33.86 -32.62 -3.43
N PHE A 664 -33.52 -33.83 -2.97
CA PHE A 664 -34.11 -34.56 -1.85
C PHE A 664 -33.03 -34.75 -0.79
#